data_AF-A0A0E0PJP9-F1
#
_entry.id   AF-A0A0E0PJP9-F1
#
_cell.length_a   1.000
_cell.length_b   1.000
_cell.length_c   1.000
_cell.angle_alpha   90.00
_cell.angle_beta   90.00
_cell.angle_gamma   90.00
#
_symmetry.space_group_name_H-M   'P 1'
#
loop_
_entity.id
_entity.type
_entity.pdbx_description
1 polymer ?
#
loop_
_entity_poly.entity_id
_entity_poly.type
_entity_poly.pdbx_seq_one_letter_code
_entity_poly.pdbx_strand_id
1 'polypeptide(L)'
;MMDGNHIMPISGQGGTWALGAVQWCRWQVRPRRVTNLSVVGEIPLELQNFTYMLDLNLGYNYLTGAVPSFFGKAFPFNALSGPLPKELGNLTNLLSLGISFNNFSGQLPEELGNMTNLQQMYIDSCGFSGPFPSTFSKLQNLKILRSSDNDFTGKIPDYLGIMPKLEDIRIGDIVNGSSSLAFISNLTSLSNLILRNCKISGNLAPVDFSKFGVLTLLFLGNNSFTGSLPDAISPSLKAIDFSYNQLTGGLPSWATQNNFQLNLVANNFELGTIGHSTLPSGLNCLQQDTPCFRGSAEYYSFAVDCGNNRTIRGLDGTIYEPDAANLGAASYYVTSDTRWGVSNVGNYFLATDGVNIINSPQKIQNVLDSRLFETARMSASSVRYYGLGLENGNYTVLLQFAEFAYPDSQTWLSLGRRVFDIYVQGDLKEKNFDIRKMAGGKSFTAVNRSYTARVSKNFLEIHLFWADFTPTVRNGVPKRRSKAGAIVGITIGALVLGVVSLFGIFLLVKKRRTIAQQQEELYNLAGQPDVFSNTELKLATDNFSYQNIIGEGGYGPVYKGKLPDGRVIAVKQLSETSHQGKSQFVTEVATISAVQHRNLVKLHGCCIDSKTPLLVYEYLENGSLDRAIFGIARGLTYLHEESSVRIVHRDIKASNVLLDTDLTPKISDFGLAKLYDEKKTHVSTRIAGTMGYLAPEYAMRGHLSEKADVFAFGVLMLETVAGRSNTNNSLEESKIYLLEWAWGLYEMGQALRVVDPCLKEFDEKEAFRVICIALLCTQGSPHQRPPMSRVVAMLTGDVDVAEVVTKPSYITEWQLRDGGSSSYTTSSYAGSSNPEFSRQRETNPLAQSSPTITKASLVGR
;
A
#
# COMPACT_ATOMS: atom_id res chain seq x y z
N MET A 1 5.39 15.36 52.70
CA MET A 1 4.67 16.65 52.61
C MET A 1 4.81 17.15 51.18
N MET A 2 3.68 17.29 50.48
CA MET A 2 3.27 18.33 49.48
C MET A 2 4.39 19.24 48.92
N ASP A 3 4.48 19.63 47.63
CA ASP A 3 3.55 19.80 46.48
C ASP A 3 4.37 19.80 45.16
N GLY A 4 3.81 19.46 43.97
CA GLY A 4 3.39 20.43 42.91
C GLY A 4 4.58 21.10 42.20
N ASN A 5 4.78 21.15 40.87
CA ASN A 5 3.85 21.51 39.81
C ASN A 5 4.54 21.47 38.41
N HIS A 6 3.72 21.21 37.38
CA HIS A 6 3.79 21.68 35.99
C HIS A 6 5.03 21.42 35.08
N ILE A 7 4.85 20.53 34.10
CA ILE A 7 5.54 20.61 32.80
C ILE A 7 4.60 21.34 31.83
N MET A 8 4.95 22.58 31.47
CA MET A 8 4.23 23.40 30.48
C MET A 8 4.45 22.89 29.04
N PRO A 9 3.48 23.12 28.13
CA PRO A 9 3.64 22.91 26.70
C PRO A 9 4.41 24.09 26.09
N ILE A 10 5.43 23.83 25.28
CA ILE A 10 6.10 24.89 24.51
C ILE A 10 5.22 25.22 23.30
N SER A 11 4.44 26.28 23.45
CA SER A 11 3.90 27.11 22.38
C SER A 11 4.97 28.14 21.95
N GLY A 12 4.80 28.69 20.75
CA GLY A 12 5.87 29.20 19.90
C GLY A 12 6.65 30.44 20.34
N GLN A 13 7.77 30.66 19.65
CA GLN A 13 8.23 31.99 19.24
C GLN A 13 8.82 31.89 17.83
N GLY A 14 8.29 32.71 16.91
CA GLY A 14 8.86 32.96 15.60
C GLY A 14 9.99 33.99 15.66
N GLY A 15 10.74 34.07 14.55
CA GLY A 15 11.39 35.31 14.12
C GLY A 15 12.90 35.41 14.29
N THR A 16 13.58 35.24 13.15
CA THR A 16 14.54 36.22 12.58
C THR A 16 16.03 36.30 12.99
N TRP A 17 16.87 36.08 11.97
CA TRP A 17 18.19 36.67 11.59
C TRP A 17 19.48 36.41 12.41
N ALA A 18 20.37 35.62 11.75
CA ALA A 18 21.80 35.84 11.47
C ALA A 18 22.75 36.50 12.51
N LEU A 19 23.89 35.83 12.79
CA LEU A 19 25.28 36.31 12.61
C LEU A 19 26.29 35.51 13.47
N GLY A 20 27.50 35.29 12.95
CA GLY A 20 28.71 35.28 13.78
C GLY A 20 29.53 33.98 13.83
N ALA A 21 30.80 34.10 13.46
CA ALA A 21 31.81 33.06 13.30
C ALA A 21 32.69 32.82 14.55
N VAL A 22 33.21 31.58 14.68
CA VAL A 22 34.56 31.14 15.17
C VAL A 22 35.00 31.45 16.63
N GLN A 23 35.39 30.43 17.43
CA GLN A 23 36.78 30.08 17.85
C GLN A 23 36.89 29.08 19.06
N TRP A 24 37.58 27.95 18.82
CA TRP A 24 38.39 27.01 19.64
C TRP A 24 38.17 26.67 21.15
N CYS A 25 38.13 25.34 21.40
CA CYS A 25 38.86 24.51 22.40
C CYS A 25 38.25 23.97 23.73
N ARG A 26 38.40 22.63 23.87
CA ARG A 26 38.50 21.72 25.05
C ARG A 26 37.23 21.09 25.69
N TRP A 27 37.47 19.88 26.22
CA TRP A 27 36.62 18.68 26.32
C TRP A 27 35.61 18.63 27.48
N GLN A 28 34.44 17.98 27.27
CA GLN A 28 33.77 17.12 28.27
C GLN A 28 32.69 16.24 27.61
N VAL A 29 32.74 14.92 27.81
CA VAL A 29 31.72 13.97 27.33
C VAL A 29 30.45 14.16 28.16
N ARG A 30 29.42 14.71 27.51
CA ARG A 30 28.01 14.71 27.97
C ARG A 30 27.16 14.15 26.83
N PRO A 31 26.04 13.46 27.11
CA PRO A 31 25.26 12.74 26.11
C PRO A 31 24.81 13.69 24.99
N ARG A 32 25.23 13.42 23.75
CA ARG A 32 24.86 14.22 22.58
C ARG A 32 23.43 13.87 22.16
N ARG A 33 22.50 14.83 22.31
CA ARG A 33 21.24 14.84 21.55
C ARG A 33 21.56 15.19 20.10
N VAL A 34 21.26 14.30 19.17
CA VAL A 34 21.38 14.53 17.72
C VAL A 34 19.98 14.86 17.21
N THR A 35 19.43 16.00 17.63
CA THR A 35 18.08 16.44 17.27
C THR A 35 18.20 17.76 16.54
N ASN A 36 17.48 17.96 15.43
CA ASN A 36 17.45 19.24 14.70
C ASN A 36 18.82 19.68 14.14
N LEU A 37 19.65 18.71 13.74
CA LEU A 37 20.99 18.96 13.19
C LEU A 37 21.06 18.73 11.66
N SER A 38 19.94 18.33 11.03
CA SER A 38 19.87 17.97 9.61
C SER A 38 20.90 16.91 9.21
N VAL A 39 21.20 15.95 10.10
CA VAL A 39 22.19 14.89 9.83
C VAL A 39 21.67 13.97 8.74
N VAL A 40 22.46 13.76 7.68
CA VAL A 40 22.12 12.92 6.51
C VAL A 40 22.91 11.61 6.55
N GLY A 41 22.24 10.48 6.36
CA GLY A 41 22.90 9.17 6.25
C GLY A 41 22.07 8.01 6.80
N GLU A 42 22.65 6.81 6.85
CA GLU A 42 22.05 5.69 7.59
C GLU A 42 22.42 5.79 9.08
N ILE A 43 21.66 5.11 9.95
CA ILE A 43 22.03 5.00 11.36
C ILE A 43 23.25 4.07 11.47
N PRO A 44 24.42 4.55 11.93
CA PRO A 44 25.64 3.73 11.96
C PRO A 44 25.51 2.55 12.92
N LEU A 45 25.93 1.36 12.48
CA LEU A 45 25.93 0.13 13.29
C LEU A 45 26.86 0.25 14.51
N GLU A 46 27.86 1.12 14.44
CA GLU A 46 28.82 1.41 15.50
C GLU A 46 28.16 2.02 16.76
N LEU A 47 26.92 2.54 16.64
CA LEU A 47 26.14 2.99 17.78
C LEU A 47 25.81 1.86 18.78
N GLN A 48 25.92 0.60 18.36
CA GLN A 48 25.78 -0.60 19.20
C GLN A 48 26.84 -0.67 20.31
N ASN A 49 28.01 -0.08 20.11
CA ASN A 49 29.13 -0.15 21.06
C ASN A 49 29.02 0.86 22.21
N PHE A 50 28.01 1.73 22.22
CA PHE A 50 27.79 2.71 23.30
C PHE A 50 26.92 2.11 24.41
N THR A 51 27.50 1.24 25.23
CA THR A 51 26.85 0.50 26.33
C THR A 51 26.34 1.36 27.50
N TYR A 52 26.59 2.67 27.50
CA TYR A 52 26.16 3.62 28.56
C TYR A 52 25.19 4.70 28.06
N MET A 53 24.58 4.53 26.88
CA MET A 53 23.71 5.53 26.28
C MET A 53 22.33 5.57 26.96
N LEU A 54 22.13 6.57 27.83
CA LEU A 54 20.90 6.72 28.63
C LEU A 54 19.75 7.41 27.87
N ASP A 55 20.05 8.27 26.88
CA ASP A 55 19.06 9.02 26.11
C ASP A 55 19.59 9.34 24.70
N LEU A 56 18.89 8.85 23.66
CA LEU A 56 19.19 9.16 22.26
C LEU A 56 17.90 9.57 21.56
N ASN A 57 17.85 10.83 21.17
CA ASN A 57 16.77 11.40 20.35
C ASN A 57 17.37 11.73 18.97
N LEU A 58 16.97 10.97 17.94
CA LEU A 58 17.37 11.20 16.55
C LEU A 58 16.30 11.93 15.73
N GLY A 59 15.29 12.53 16.39
CA GLY A 59 14.22 13.22 15.68
C GLY A 59 14.71 14.43 14.88
N TYR A 60 13.98 14.76 13.81
CA TYR A 60 14.25 15.92 12.95
C TYR A 60 15.63 15.86 12.27
N ASN A 61 15.93 14.74 11.59
CA ASN A 61 17.14 14.53 10.78
C ASN A 61 16.78 13.87 9.42
N TYR A 62 17.79 13.63 8.59
CA TYR A 62 17.72 12.93 7.29
C TYR A 62 18.21 11.48 7.39
N LEU A 63 17.82 10.76 8.45
CA LEU A 63 18.27 9.38 8.63
C LEU A 63 17.47 8.43 7.73
N THR A 64 18.16 7.54 7.04
CA THR A 64 17.61 6.59 6.05
C THR A 64 17.98 5.15 6.42
N GLY A 65 17.39 4.17 5.74
CA GLY A 65 17.68 2.75 5.96
C GLY A 65 16.81 2.10 7.05
N ALA A 66 17.13 0.85 7.39
CA ALA A 66 16.44 0.10 8.43
C ALA A 66 16.84 0.58 9.82
N VAL A 67 15.92 0.50 10.79
CA VAL A 67 16.26 0.71 12.21
C VAL A 67 17.09 -0.49 12.67
N PRO A 68 18.35 -0.32 13.09
CA PRO A 68 19.13 -1.43 13.60
C PRO A 68 18.50 -2.00 14.87
N SER A 69 18.58 -3.32 15.05
CA SER A 69 17.89 -4.06 16.13
C SER A 69 18.32 -3.69 17.55
N PHE A 70 19.40 -2.92 17.72
CA PHE A 70 19.92 -2.50 19.02
C PHE A 70 19.42 -1.11 19.48
N PHE A 71 18.59 -0.41 18.69
CA PHE A 71 18.05 0.90 19.07
C PHE A 71 16.77 0.81 19.87
N GLY A 72 16.51 1.82 20.73
CA GLY A 72 15.36 1.75 21.62
C GLY A 72 14.72 3.05 22.11
N LYS A 73 14.82 4.16 21.37
CA LYS A 73 14.12 5.41 21.74
C LYS A 73 13.61 6.16 20.51
N ALA A 74 12.79 7.19 20.74
CA ALA A 74 12.00 7.91 19.74
C ALA A 74 12.82 8.53 18.59
N PHE A 75 12.36 8.33 17.35
CA PHE A 75 12.95 8.84 16.11
C PHE A 75 11.90 9.44 15.14
N PRO A 76 11.02 10.35 15.60
CA PRO A 76 10.01 10.95 14.71
C PRO A 76 10.68 11.83 13.65
N PHE A 77 10.09 11.91 12.45
CA PHE A 77 10.57 12.75 11.33
C PHE A 77 11.95 12.34 10.80
N ASN A 78 12.01 11.17 10.17
CA ASN A 78 13.17 10.67 9.42
C ASN A 78 12.67 9.99 8.12
N ALA A 79 13.56 9.29 7.42
CA ALA A 79 13.26 8.48 6.23
C ALA A 79 13.54 6.99 6.49
N LEU A 80 13.29 6.52 7.71
CA LEU A 80 13.53 5.12 8.11
C LEU A 80 12.54 4.20 7.39
N SER A 81 12.98 3.00 7.06
CA SER A 81 12.18 2.06 6.24
C SER A 81 12.43 0.60 6.59
N GLY A 82 11.64 -0.30 6.02
CA GLY A 82 11.68 -1.74 6.35
C GLY A 82 10.79 -2.09 7.55
N PRO A 83 10.83 -3.35 8.02
CA PRO A 83 10.03 -3.77 9.18
C PRO A 83 10.53 -3.15 10.47
N LEU A 84 9.61 -2.87 11.38
CA LEU A 84 9.95 -2.43 12.74
C LEU A 84 10.58 -3.62 13.50
N PRO A 85 11.78 -3.48 14.09
CA PRO A 85 12.45 -4.59 14.76
C PRO A 85 11.66 -5.09 15.97
N LYS A 86 11.49 -6.41 16.08
CA LYS A 86 10.83 -7.04 17.24
C LYS A 86 11.60 -6.86 18.54
N GLU A 87 12.92 -6.66 18.44
CA GLU A 87 13.83 -6.46 19.56
C GLU A 87 13.50 -5.18 20.35
N LEU A 88 12.75 -4.23 19.77
CA LEU A 88 12.18 -3.08 20.49
C LEU A 88 11.31 -3.52 21.68
N GLY A 89 10.67 -4.69 21.61
CA GLY A 89 9.92 -5.27 22.71
C GLY A 89 10.75 -5.53 23.97
N ASN A 90 12.08 -5.58 23.87
CA ASN A 90 12.98 -5.78 25.03
C ASN A 90 13.11 -4.51 25.90
N LEU A 91 12.58 -3.38 25.45
CA LEU A 91 12.71 -2.08 26.10
C LEU A 91 11.60 -1.87 27.14
N THR A 92 11.55 -2.78 28.11
CA THR A 92 10.46 -2.86 29.09
C THR A 92 10.33 -1.60 29.98
N ASN A 93 11.36 -0.76 30.06
CA ASN A 93 11.36 0.50 30.81
C ASN A 93 10.95 1.74 29.99
N LEU A 94 10.66 1.59 28.70
CA LEU A 94 10.35 2.73 27.83
C LEU A 94 8.97 3.32 28.19
N LEU A 95 8.91 4.66 28.32
CA LEU A 95 7.67 5.39 28.63
C LEU A 95 7.00 6.01 27.40
N SER A 96 7.76 6.30 26.35
CA SER A 96 7.25 6.93 25.13
C SER A 96 7.96 6.36 23.90
N LEU A 97 7.18 5.88 22.94
CA LEU A 97 7.62 5.40 21.65
C LEU A 97 7.07 6.34 20.58
N GLY A 98 7.94 7.19 20.02
CA GLY A 98 7.59 8.07 18.91
C GLY A 98 8.35 7.66 17.66
N ILE A 99 7.65 7.06 16.70
CA ILE A 99 8.21 6.64 15.41
C ILE A 99 7.35 7.12 14.23
N SER A 100 6.33 7.93 14.49
CA SER A 100 5.49 8.56 13.46
C SER A 100 6.33 9.19 12.34
N PHE A 101 5.76 9.26 11.15
CA PHE A 101 6.34 9.93 9.98
C PHE A 101 7.65 9.26 9.51
N ASN A 102 7.55 7.96 9.26
CA ASN A 102 8.59 7.14 8.65
C ASN A 102 7.97 6.26 7.54
N ASN A 103 8.78 5.48 6.83
CA ASN A 103 8.34 4.66 5.71
C ASN A 103 8.57 3.17 6.01
N PHE A 104 8.12 2.74 7.20
CA PHE A 104 8.14 1.35 7.62
C PHE A 104 7.24 0.48 6.71
N SER A 105 7.41 -0.82 6.81
CA SER A 105 6.65 -1.80 6.03
C SER A 105 6.32 -3.02 6.89
N GLY A 106 5.20 -3.67 6.64
CA GLY A 106 4.79 -4.86 7.38
C GLY A 106 3.96 -4.52 8.63
N GLN A 107 3.86 -5.47 9.55
CA GLN A 107 2.98 -5.38 10.72
C GLN A 107 3.71 -4.84 11.95
N LEU A 108 2.95 -4.36 12.93
CA LEU A 108 3.50 -4.09 14.26
C LEU A 108 3.93 -5.40 14.92
N PRO A 109 5.16 -5.52 15.46
CA PRO A 109 5.60 -6.72 16.15
C PRO A 109 4.78 -6.99 17.42
N GLU A 110 4.39 -8.25 17.63
CA GLU A 110 3.71 -8.70 18.86
C GLU A 110 4.58 -8.47 20.11
N GLU A 111 5.91 -8.46 19.97
CA GLU A 111 6.85 -8.22 21.05
C GLU A 111 6.75 -6.83 21.67
N LEU A 112 6.23 -5.83 20.95
CA LEU A 112 6.00 -4.49 21.51
C LEU A 112 5.03 -4.52 22.71
N GLY A 113 4.16 -5.53 22.79
CA GLY A 113 3.31 -5.76 23.96
C GLY A 113 4.08 -6.07 25.25
N ASN A 114 5.38 -6.37 25.19
CA ASN A 114 6.22 -6.57 26.38
C ASN A 114 6.63 -5.25 27.05
N MET A 115 6.40 -4.09 26.41
CA MET A 115 6.76 -2.77 26.93
C MET A 115 5.72 -2.24 27.93
N THR A 116 5.48 -2.97 29.02
CA THR A 116 4.35 -2.73 29.95
C THR A 116 4.39 -1.37 30.67
N ASN A 117 5.53 -0.67 30.69
CA ASN A 117 5.65 0.70 31.24
C ASN A 117 5.29 1.80 30.23
N LEU A 118 5.03 1.46 28.98
CA LEU A 118 4.78 2.43 27.93
C LEU A 118 3.52 3.25 28.22
N GLN A 119 3.66 4.57 28.15
CA GLN A 119 2.59 5.54 28.40
C GLN A 119 2.16 6.27 27.14
N GLN A 120 3.04 6.41 26.15
CA GLN A 120 2.73 7.14 24.92
C GLN A 120 3.24 6.36 23.71
N MET A 121 2.38 6.19 22.72
CA MET A 121 2.72 5.56 21.46
C MET A 121 2.25 6.46 20.31
N TYR A 122 3.21 6.92 19.51
CA TYR A 122 3.00 7.72 18.30
C TYR A 122 3.56 6.93 17.12
N ILE A 123 2.64 6.40 16.31
CA ILE A 123 2.91 5.56 15.13
C ILE A 123 2.11 6.03 13.91
N ASP A 124 1.67 7.29 13.90
CA ASP A 124 0.97 7.89 12.76
C ASP A 124 1.86 7.91 11.50
N SER A 125 1.27 7.72 10.32
CA SER A 125 1.98 7.89 9.03
C SER A 125 3.27 7.07 8.94
N CYS A 126 3.24 5.81 9.38
CA CYS A 126 4.41 4.93 9.39
C CYS A 126 4.43 3.95 8.22
N GLY A 127 3.29 3.69 7.56
CA GLY A 127 3.15 2.62 6.57
C GLY A 127 2.97 1.23 7.20
N PHE A 128 2.52 1.15 8.45
CA PHE A 128 2.20 -0.14 9.08
C PHE A 128 0.95 -0.75 8.46
N SER A 129 0.90 -2.08 8.46
CA SER A 129 -0.20 -2.88 7.90
C SER A 129 -0.62 -3.99 8.86
N GLY A 130 -1.68 -4.73 8.54
CA GLY A 130 -2.17 -5.82 9.39
C GLY A 130 -2.99 -5.34 10.60
N PRO A 131 -3.43 -6.24 11.48
CA PRO A 131 -4.19 -5.86 12.67
C PRO A 131 -3.29 -5.31 13.79
N PHE A 132 -3.91 -4.56 14.71
CA PHE A 132 -3.27 -4.23 15.98
C PHE A 132 -2.93 -5.53 16.75
N PRO A 133 -1.70 -5.68 17.27
CA PRO A 133 -1.29 -6.92 17.93
C PRO A 133 -2.10 -7.22 19.19
N SER A 134 -2.48 -8.48 19.36
CA SER A 134 -3.29 -8.90 20.51
C SER A 134 -2.54 -8.71 21.84
N THR A 135 -1.21 -8.78 21.83
CA THR A 135 -0.35 -8.53 22.99
C THR A 135 -0.41 -7.11 23.52
N PHE A 136 -0.93 -6.13 22.76
CA PHE A 136 -1.04 -4.74 23.24
C PHE A 136 -2.03 -4.62 24.40
N SER A 137 -2.88 -5.63 24.61
CA SER A 137 -3.66 -5.81 25.84
C SER A 137 -2.83 -5.77 27.12
N LYS A 138 -1.51 -6.01 27.07
CA LYS A 138 -0.57 -5.92 28.21
C LYS A 138 -0.13 -4.48 28.54
N LEU A 139 -0.35 -3.50 27.65
CA LEU A 139 0.14 -2.12 27.78
C LEU A 139 -0.73 -1.27 28.73
N GLN A 140 -0.98 -1.76 29.94
CA GLN A 140 -1.93 -1.19 30.92
C GLN A 140 -1.58 0.22 31.42
N ASN A 141 -0.38 0.73 31.09
CA ASN A 141 0.06 2.08 31.41
C ASN A 141 -0.15 3.10 30.29
N LEU A 142 -0.64 2.68 29.12
CA LEU A 142 -0.78 3.53 27.96
C LEU A 142 -1.84 4.62 28.19
N LYS A 143 -1.45 5.86 27.91
CA LYS A 143 -2.27 7.07 27.98
C LYS A 143 -2.59 7.64 26.62
N ILE A 144 -1.62 7.62 25.71
CA ILE A 144 -1.74 8.21 24.39
C ILE A 144 -1.46 7.12 23.35
N LEU A 145 -2.42 6.89 22.46
CA LEU A 145 -2.27 6.05 21.27
C LEU A 145 -2.63 6.86 20.03
N ARG A 146 -1.64 7.15 19.19
CA ARG A 146 -1.82 7.84 17.92
C ARG A 146 -1.29 6.97 16.78
N SER A 147 -2.18 6.62 15.87
CA SER A 147 -1.96 5.57 14.87
C SER A 147 -2.71 5.79 13.55
N SER A 148 -3.12 7.02 13.28
CA SER A 148 -3.78 7.40 12.02
C SER A 148 -2.82 7.22 10.83
N ASP A 149 -3.34 7.24 9.59
CA ASP A 149 -2.51 7.16 8.38
C ASP A 149 -1.62 5.91 8.27
N ASN A 150 -2.23 4.74 8.43
CA ASN A 150 -1.56 3.46 8.21
C ASN A 150 -2.50 2.54 7.43
N ASP A 151 -1.96 1.48 6.85
CA ASP A 151 -2.73 0.46 6.15
C ASP A 151 -3.22 -0.63 7.15
N PHE A 152 -3.64 -0.23 8.36
CA PHE A 152 -4.13 -1.17 9.38
C PHE A 152 -5.41 -1.87 8.92
N THR A 153 -5.54 -3.15 9.25
CA THR A 153 -6.66 -4.03 8.86
C THR A 153 -7.34 -4.61 10.11
N GLY A 154 -8.55 -5.11 9.98
CA GLY A 154 -9.30 -5.70 11.09
C GLY A 154 -9.97 -4.66 11.99
N LYS A 155 -10.58 -5.11 13.09
CA LYS A 155 -11.32 -4.23 14.00
C LYS A 155 -10.39 -3.45 14.93
N ILE A 156 -10.79 -2.24 15.33
CA ILE A 156 -10.31 -1.59 16.55
C ILE A 156 -10.43 -2.60 17.70
N PRO A 157 -9.34 -2.88 18.44
CA PRO A 157 -9.37 -3.93 19.44
C PRO A 157 -10.16 -3.57 20.70
N ASP A 158 -11.04 -4.49 21.12
CA ASP A 158 -11.89 -4.32 22.32
C ASP A 158 -11.06 -4.18 23.61
N TYR A 159 -9.82 -4.71 23.63
CA TYR A 159 -8.95 -4.59 24.80
C TYR A 159 -8.58 -3.13 25.12
N LEU A 160 -8.72 -2.18 24.19
CA LEU A 160 -8.53 -0.77 24.49
C LEU A 160 -9.53 -0.28 25.56
N GLY A 161 -10.72 -0.89 25.62
CA GLY A 161 -11.75 -0.56 26.61
C GLY A 161 -11.43 -0.99 28.04
N ILE A 162 -10.45 -1.86 28.24
CA ILE A 162 -9.97 -2.30 29.56
C ILE A 162 -8.65 -1.62 29.97
N MET A 163 -8.24 -0.56 29.27
CA MET A 163 -7.01 0.21 29.54
C MET A 163 -7.37 1.55 30.19
N PRO A 164 -7.49 1.60 31.53
CA PRO A 164 -8.17 2.71 32.24
C PRO A 164 -7.41 4.03 32.20
N LYS A 165 -6.14 4.04 31.78
CA LYS A 165 -5.30 5.23 31.72
C LYS A 165 -5.34 5.96 30.38
N LEU A 166 -6.09 5.44 29.39
CA LEU A 166 -6.18 6.08 28.08
C LEU A 166 -6.86 7.46 28.19
N GLU A 167 -6.14 8.47 27.71
CA GLU A 167 -6.50 9.89 27.75
C GLU A 167 -6.65 10.46 26.32
N ASP A 168 -5.88 9.98 25.33
CA ASP A 168 -5.92 10.43 23.93
C ASP A 168 -5.84 9.21 22.99
N ILE A 169 -6.91 8.97 22.24
CA ILE A 169 -6.99 7.90 21.24
C ILE A 169 -7.22 8.52 19.87
N ARG A 170 -6.27 8.28 18.96
CA ARG A 170 -6.37 8.63 17.54
C ARG A 170 -6.06 7.43 16.68
N ILE A 171 -7.11 6.91 16.06
CA ILE A 171 -7.05 5.80 15.13
C ILE A 171 -7.81 6.26 13.89
N GLY A 172 -7.22 6.05 12.72
CA GLY A 172 -7.84 6.40 11.46
C GLY A 172 -7.49 5.41 10.36
N ASP A 173 -8.25 5.46 9.28
CA ASP A 173 -7.91 4.83 7.99
C ASP A 173 -7.79 3.31 8.04
N ILE A 174 -8.64 2.66 8.83
CA ILE A 174 -8.72 1.20 8.87
C ILE A 174 -9.28 0.68 7.54
N VAL A 175 -8.47 -0.11 6.86
CA VAL A 175 -8.71 -0.60 5.50
C VAL A 175 -9.93 -1.53 5.43
N ASN A 176 -10.06 -2.43 6.39
CA ASN A 176 -11.16 -3.40 6.47
C ASN A 176 -11.44 -3.81 7.94
N GLY A 177 -12.56 -4.49 8.16
CA GLY A 177 -13.04 -4.82 9.50
C GLY A 177 -14.24 -3.98 9.90
N SER A 178 -14.99 -4.45 10.89
CA SER A 178 -16.14 -3.74 11.45
C SER A 178 -15.91 -3.56 12.94
N SER A 179 -16.01 -2.32 13.40
CA SER A 179 -15.85 -1.95 14.80
C SER A 179 -17.14 -1.38 15.38
N SER A 180 -17.22 -1.37 16.70
CA SER A 180 -18.27 -0.72 17.48
C SER A 180 -17.64 0.29 18.44
N LEU A 181 -18.39 1.31 18.85
CA LEU A 181 -17.97 2.22 19.93
C LEU A 181 -18.07 1.59 21.32
N ALA A 182 -18.59 0.37 21.48
CA ALA A 182 -18.82 -0.21 22.80
C ALA A 182 -17.57 -0.20 23.72
N PHE A 183 -16.36 -0.33 23.15
CA PHE A 183 -15.12 -0.35 23.93
C PHE A 183 -14.84 0.95 24.70
N ILE A 184 -15.36 2.11 24.28
CA ILE A 184 -15.10 3.36 25.00
C ILE A 184 -15.93 3.50 26.28
N SER A 185 -16.83 2.56 26.58
CA SER A 185 -17.85 2.72 27.62
C SER A 185 -17.27 3.07 28.99
N ASN A 186 -16.07 2.58 29.30
CA ASN A 186 -15.42 2.70 30.60
C ASN A 186 -14.25 3.69 30.62
N LEU A 187 -13.96 4.36 29.51
CA LEU A 187 -12.78 5.22 29.36
C LEU A 187 -13.05 6.67 29.78
N THR A 188 -13.45 6.90 31.03
CA THR A 188 -13.88 8.21 31.54
C THR A 188 -12.78 9.28 31.56
N SER A 189 -11.51 8.88 31.47
CA SER A 189 -10.34 9.78 31.39
C SER A 189 -10.07 10.34 29.98
N LEU A 190 -10.87 9.98 28.97
CA LEU A 190 -10.67 10.46 27.60
C LEU A 190 -10.80 11.98 27.50
N SER A 191 -9.73 12.60 27.01
CA SER A 191 -9.64 14.02 26.66
C SER A 191 -9.78 14.24 25.15
N ASN A 192 -9.32 13.30 24.33
CA ASN A 192 -9.42 13.33 22.87
C ASN A 192 -9.82 11.95 22.34
N LEU A 193 -10.86 11.91 21.51
CA LEU A 193 -11.29 10.70 20.82
C LEU A 193 -11.45 11.01 19.32
N ILE A 194 -10.52 10.50 18.51
CA ILE A 194 -10.53 10.67 17.06
C ILE A 194 -10.52 9.27 16.44
N LEU A 195 -11.66 8.86 15.90
CA LEU A 195 -11.87 7.56 15.26
C LEU A 195 -12.46 7.78 13.86
N ARG A 196 -11.68 8.36 12.95
CA ARG A 196 -12.14 8.76 11.62
C ARG A 196 -11.86 7.69 10.59
N ASN A 197 -12.79 7.43 9.68
CA ASN A 197 -12.57 6.44 8.60
C ASN A 197 -12.19 5.04 9.14
N CYS A 198 -12.84 4.62 10.23
CA CYS A 198 -12.51 3.39 10.96
C CYS A 198 -13.52 2.26 10.73
N LYS A 199 -14.43 2.41 9.75
CA LYS A 199 -15.49 1.44 9.46
C LYS A 199 -16.35 1.09 10.70
N ILE A 200 -16.57 2.06 11.58
CA ILE A 200 -17.37 1.85 12.79
C ILE A 200 -18.84 1.93 12.42
N SER A 201 -19.64 1.00 12.92
CA SER A 201 -21.10 0.99 12.76
C SER A 201 -21.79 0.89 14.12
N GLY A 202 -23.07 1.28 14.17
CA GLY A 202 -23.88 1.24 15.37
C GLY A 202 -24.82 2.44 15.49
N ASN A 203 -25.75 2.35 16.43
CA ASN A 203 -26.64 3.46 16.77
C ASN A 203 -25.93 4.41 17.74
N LEU A 204 -25.86 5.70 17.40
CA LEU A 204 -25.19 6.71 18.22
C LEU A 204 -26.06 7.25 19.36
N ALA A 205 -27.39 7.20 19.22
CA ALA A 205 -28.34 7.73 20.20
C ALA A 205 -28.14 7.22 21.64
N PRO A 206 -27.90 5.92 21.90
CA PRO A 206 -27.72 5.41 23.28
C PRO A 206 -26.32 5.71 23.86
N VAL A 207 -25.41 6.33 23.11
CA VAL A 207 -24.06 6.59 23.59
C VAL A 207 -24.04 7.84 24.46
N ASP A 208 -23.94 7.66 25.77
CA ASP A 208 -23.78 8.75 26.70
C ASP A 208 -22.34 9.28 26.70
N PHE A 209 -22.12 10.43 26.02
CA PHE A 209 -20.84 11.12 26.03
C PHE A 209 -20.67 12.07 27.23
N SER A 210 -21.72 12.34 28.01
CA SER A 210 -21.65 13.26 29.15
C SER A 210 -20.74 12.74 30.26
N LYS A 211 -20.59 11.42 30.37
CA LYS A 211 -19.68 10.76 31.31
C LYS A 211 -18.19 11.06 31.09
N PHE A 212 -17.79 11.52 29.89
CA PHE A 212 -16.40 11.87 29.59
C PHE A 212 -16.13 13.32 29.98
N GLY A 213 -16.07 13.61 31.29
CA GLY A 213 -16.06 14.98 31.81
C GLY A 213 -14.92 15.88 31.33
N VAL A 214 -13.81 15.33 30.83
CA VAL A 214 -12.66 16.08 30.31
C VAL A 214 -12.51 16.01 28.78
N LEU A 215 -13.48 15.43 28.06
CA LEU A 215 -13.43 15.26 26.62
C LEU A 215 -13.54 16.61 25.90
N THR A 216 -12.51 16.94 25.10
CA THR A 216 -12.40 18.21 24.38
C THR A 216 -12.59 18.05 22.87
N LEU A 217 -12.14 16.94 22.30
CA LEU A 217 -12.26 16.63 20.86
C LEU A 217 -12.97 15.28 20.67
N LEU A 218 -14.03 15.28 19.86
CA LEU A 218 -14.78 14.07 19.53
C LEU A 218 -15.01 13.99 18.01
N PHE A 219 -14.14 13.28 17.31
CA PHE A 219 -14.21 13.13 15.85
C PHE A 219 -14.53 11.69 15.47
N LEU A 220 -15.75 11.46 15.00
CA LEU A 220 -16.28 10.18 14.57
C LEU A 220 -16.73 10.22 13.09
N GLY A 221 -16.26 11.21 12.34
CA GLY A 221 -16.66 11.36 10.94
C GLY A 221 -16.14 10.26 10.02
N ASN A 222 -16.81 10.10 8.87
CA ASN A 222 -16.50 9.11 7.84
C ASN A 222 -16.62 7.66 8.35
N ASN A 223 -17.72 7.36 9.04
CA ASN A 223 -18.04 6.02 9.54
C ASN A 223 -19.44 5.61 9.04
N SER A 224 -20.08 4.64 9.69
CA SER A 224 -21.42 4.13 9.36
C SER A 224 -22.34 4.20 10.58
N PHE A 225 -22.25 5.27 11.37
CA PHE A 225 -23.16 5.50 12.49
C PHE A 225 -24.58 5.80 12.00
N THR A 226 -25.58 5.27 12.71
CA THR A 226 -27.01 5.40 12.44
C THR A 226 -27.74 5.95 13.66
N GLY A 227 -29.03 6.25 13.52
CA GLY A 227 -29.87 6.77 14.60
C GLY A 227 -29.69 8.26 14.83
N SER A 228 -30.30 8.78 15.91
CA SER A 228 -30.22 10.19 16.25
C SER A 228 -28.92 10.57 16.95
N LEU A 229 -28.65 11.88 17.01
CA LEU A 229 -27.63 12.42 17.90
C LEU A 229 -27.96 12.07 19.37
N PRO A 230 -26.94 11.88 20.23
CA PRO A 230 -27.13 11.60 21.64
C PRO A 230 -27.74 12.81 22.37
N ASP A 231 -28.57 12.53 23.39
CA ASP A 231 -29.28 13.57 24.14
C ASP A 231 -28.34 14.47 24.95
N ALA A 232 -27.21 13.91 25.41
CA ALA A 232 -26.22 14.61 26.23
C ALA A 232 -24.79 14.39 25.71
N ILE A 233 -24.00 15.45 25.78
CA ILE A 233 -22.58 15.48 25.42
C ILE A 233 -21.75 16.00 26.59
N SER A 234 -20.43 15.81 26.53
CA SER A 234 -19.52 16.35 27.55
C SER A 234 -19.51 17.89 27.52
N PRO A 235 -19.56 18.57 28.68
CA PRO A 235 -19.53 20.02 28.77
C PRO A 235 -18.17 20.63 28.39
N SER A 236 -17.11 19.81 28.33
CA SER A 236 -15.74 20.25 28.03
C SER A 236 -15.43 20.26 26.52
N LEU A 237 -16.38 19.87 25.67
CA LEU A 237 -16.17 19.73 24.23
C LEU A 237 -15.92 21.08 23.56
N LYS A 238 -14.88 21.12 22.72
CA LYS A 238 -14.49 22.27 21.90
C LYS A 238 -14.76 22.03 20.42
N ALA A 239 -14.68 20.78 19.97
CA ALA A 239 -14.96 20.42 18.58
C ALA A 239 -15.56 19.01 18.48
N ILE A 240 -16.60 18.88 17.67
CA ILE A 240 -17.33 17.65 17.40
C ILE A 240 -17.44 17.46 15.89
N ASP A 241 -17.00 16.32 15.40
CA ASP A 241 -17.18 15.91 14.00
C ASP A 241 -17.98 14.61 13.94
N PHE A 242 -19.20 14.70 13.43
CA PHE A 242 -20.06 13.56 13.09
C PHE A 242 -20.37 13.52 11.59
N SER A 243 -19.60 14.23 10.78
CA SER A 243 -19.83 14.30 9.34
C SER A 243 -19.66 12.94 8.65
N TYR A 244 -20.28 12.74 7.48
CA TYR A 244 -20.13 11.52 6.69
C TYR A 244 -20.51 10.25 7.47
N ASN A 245 -21.76 10.23 7.93
CA ASN A 245 -22.39 9.09 8.60
C ASN A 245 -23.82 8.90 8.04
N GLN A 246 -24.64 8.11 8.71
CA GLN A 246 -26.04 7.85 8.37
C GLN A 246 -26.98 8.30 9.50
N LEU A 247 -26.62 9.38 10.21
CA LEU A 247 -27.38 9.89 11.35
C LEU A 247 -28.70 10.53 10.87
N THR A 248 -29.76 10.38 11.66
CA THR A 248 -31.13 10.81 11.34
C THR A 248 -31.77 11.59 12.49
N GLY A 249 -33.02 12.01 12.35
CA GLY A 249 -33.81 12.66 13.41
C GLY A 249 -33.52 14.16 13.57
N GLY A 250 -34.00 14.74 14.67
CA GLY A 250 -33.84 16.17 14.99
C GLY A 250 -32.52 16.51 15.67
N LEU A 251 -32.15 17.80 15.64
CA LEU A 251 -30.97 18.29 16.35
C LEU A 251 -31.30 18.52 17.84
N PRO A 252 -30.53 17.94 18.78
CA PRO A 252 -30.69 18.22 20.21
C PRO A 252 -30.32 19.68 20.55
N SER A 253 -30.79 20.16 21.69
CA SER A 253 -30.59 21.57 22.10
C SER A 253 -29.12 21.98 22.17
N TRP A 254 -28.23 21.07 22.59
CA TRP A 254 -26.79 21.32 22.65
C TRP A 254 -26.18 21.57 21.26
N ALA A 255 -26.71 20.95 20.20
CA ALA A 255 -26.17 21.08 18.84
C ALA A 255 -26.43 22.46 18.20
N THR A 256 -27.38 23.21 18.76
CA THR A 256 -27.71 24.58 18.34
C THR A 256 -26.98 25.66 19.15
N GLN A 257 -26.16 25.28 20.12
CA GLN A 257 -25.39 26.21 20.94
C GLN A 257 -24.08 26.61 20.24
N ASN A 258 -23.76 27.91 20.20
CA ASN A 258 -22.56 28.45 19.53
C ASN A 258 -21.26 28.33 20.36
N ASN A 259 -21.18 27.37 21.28
CA ASN A 259 -20.09 27.30 22.26
C ASN A 259 -18.92 26.40 21.82
N PHE A 260 -19.07 25.66 20.73
CA PHE A 260 -18.06 24.74 20.21
C PHE A 260 -18.19 24.60 18.69
N GLN A 261 -17.19 23.99 18.06
CA GLN A 261 -17.16 23.74 16.62
C GLN A 261 -17.88 22.43 16.30
N LEU A 262 -18.82 22.46 15.36
CA LEU A 262 -19.66 21.31 15.03
C LEU A 262 -19.69 21.05 13.52
N ASN A 263 -19.41 19.81 13.13
CA ASN A 263 -19.58 19.35 11.75
C ASN A 263 -20.56 18.18 11.68
N LEU A 264 -21.64 18.37 10.92
CA LEU A 264 -22.73 17.42 10.71
C LEU A 264 -22.97 17.08 9.23
N VAL A 265 -22.11 17.56 8.33
CA VAL A 265 -22.25 17.42 6.88
C VAL A 265 -22.37 15.95 6.47
N ALA A 266 -23.12 15.66 5.39
CA ALA A 266 -23.34 14.34 4.83
C ALA A 266 -23.97 13.34 5.85
N ASN A 267 -25.15 13.70 6.34
CA ASN A 267 -26.05 12.89 7.17
C ASN A 267 -27.51 13.04 6.67
N ASN A 268 -28.48 12.46 7.36
CA ASN A 268 -29.91 12.38 6.98
C ASN A 268 -30.85 12.99 8.02
N PHE A 269 -30.54 14.18 8.55
CA PHE A 269 -31.36 14.82 9.59
C PHE A 269 -32.70 15.30 9.04
N GLU A 270 -33.75 15.20 9.87
CA GLU A 270 -35.10 15.67 9.53
C GLU A 270 -35.19 17.18 9.70
N LEU A 271 -35.27 17.90 8.58
CA LEU A 271 -35.31 19.35 8.55
C LEU A 271 -36.76 19.82 8.72
N GLY A 272 -37.28 19.79 9.95
CA GLY A 272 -38.64 20.22 10.27
C GLY A 272 -38.87 21.72 10.07
N THR A 273 -40.02 22.09 9.49
CA THR A 273 -40.49 23.47 9.25
C THR A 273 -41.23 24.12 10.45
N ILE A 274 -41.21 23.53 11.65
CA ILE A 274 -42.01 24.03 12.78
C ILE A 274 -41.17 24.09 14.06
N GLY A 275 -40.86 25.31 14.50
CA GLY A 275 -40.63 25.65 15.92
C GLY A 275 -39.21 25.53 16.48
N HIS A 276 -38.45 26.63 16.39
CA HIS A 276 -37.38 27.05 17.32
C HIS A 276 -36.00 26.36 17.32
N SER A 277 -35.60 25.66 16.27
CA SER A 277 -34.16 25.39 16.04
C SER A 277 -33.77 25.82 14.62
N THR A 278 -33.29 27.07 14.49
CA THR A 278 -32.62 27.52 13.28
C THR A 278 -31.41 26.63 13.04
N LEU A 279 -31.48 25.81 11.98
CA LEU A 279 -30.37 25.02 11.47
C LEU A 279 -29.12 25.90 11.34
N PRO A 280 -27.91 25.36 11.59
CA PRO A 280 -26.73 26.09 11.19
C PRO A 280 -26.75 26.25 9.66
N SER A 281 -26.53 27.48 9.21
CA SER A 281 -26.77 27.91 7.82
C SER A 281 -26.10 26.98 6.80
N GLY A 282 -26.83 26.60 5.76
CA GLY A 282 -26.33 25.77 4.66
C GLY A 282 -26.30 24.26 4.90
N LEU A 283 -26.59 23.78 6.13
CA LEU A 283 -26.61 22.34 6.43
C LEU A 283 -27.63 21.56 5.59
N ASN A 284 -28.73 22.22 5.23
CA ASN A 284 -29.77 21.68 4.35
C ASN A 284 -29.23 21.29 2.97
N CYS A 285 -28.28 22.05 2.43
CA CYS A 285 -27.60 21.73 1.18
C CYS A 285 -26.52 20.66 1.35
N LEU A 286 -25.90 20.59 2.52
CA LEU A 286 -24.82 19.65 2.82
C LEU A 286 -25.31 18.39 3.55
N GLN A 287 -26.60 18.03 3.45
CA GLN A 287 -27.08 16.68 3.81
C GLN A 287 -26.59 15.64 2.80
N GLN A 288 -26.74 14.36 3.14
CA GLN A 288 -26.44 13.25 2.24
C GLN A 288 -27.23 13.42 0.92
N ASP A 289 -26.56 13.16 -0.20
CA ASP A 289 -27.09 13.35 -1.55
C ASP A 289 -27.54 14.79 -1.90
N THR A 290 -27.17 15.81 -1.11
CA THR A 290 -27.41 17.24 -1.39
C THR A 290 -28.83 17.53 -1.90
N PRO A 291 -29.84 17.60 -1.01
CA PRO A 291 -31.24 17.71 -1.43
C PRO A 291 -31.60 19.07 -2.05
N CYS A 292 -30.79 20.11 -1.86
CA CYS A 292 -31.05 21.41 -2.47
C CYS A 292 -30.80 21.40 -3.98
N PHE A 293 -31.53 22.24 -4.72
CA PHE A 293 -31.44 22.41 -6.18
C PHE A 293 -31.67 21.14 -7.04
N ARG A 294 -32.18 20.05 -6.47
CA ARG A 294 -32.46 18.82 -7.22
C ARG A 294 -33.47 19.08 -8.33
N GLY A 295 -33.02 18.97 -9.58
CA GLY A 295 -33.83 19.21 -10.76
C GLY A 295 -34.00 20.69 -11.14
N SER A 296 -33.35 21.60 -10.42
CA SER A 296 -33.40 23.05 -10.67
C SER A 296 -31.98 23.65 -10.59
N ALA A 297 -31.22 23.52 -11.67
CA ALA A 297 -29.86 24.06 -11.75
C ALA A 297 -29.87 25.60 -11.83
N GLU A 298 -28.94 26.24 -11.15
CA GLU A 298 -28.74 27.70 -11.15
C GLU A 298 -27.38 28.11 -11.72
N TYR A 299 -26.40 27.20 -11.70
CA TYR A 299 -25.02 27.48 -12.05
C TYR A 299 -24.47 26.46 -13.07
N TYR A 300 -23.62 26.92 -13.98
CA TYR A 300 -22.93 26.05 -14.96
C TYR A 300 -21.43 25.91 -14.66
N SER A 301 -20.88 26.69 -13.73
CA SER A 301 -19.48 26.64 -13.31
C SER A 301 -19.29 27.35 -11.96
N PHE A 302 -18.21 27.02 -11.26
CA PHE A 302 -17.72 27.74 -10.09
C PHE A 302 -16.20 27.57 -9.99
N ALA A 303 -15.53 28.51 -9.33
CA ALA A 303 -14.09 28.44 -9.06
C ALA A 303 -13.82 29.06 -7.68
N VAL A 304 -13.03 28.39 -6.86
CA VAL A 304 -12.75 28.79 -5.48
C VAL A 304 -11.25 28.99 -5.29
N ASP A 305 -10.87 30.10 -4.66
CA ASP A 305 -9.51 30.37 -4.20
C ASP A 305 -9.41 30.03 -2.70
N CYS A 306 -8.70 28.94 -2.41
CA CYS A 306 -8.49 28.41 -1.08
C CYS A 306 -7.32 29.08 -0.36
N GLY A 307 -7.43 30.38 -0.10
CA GLY A 307 -6.40 31.12 0.61
C GLY A 307 -6.59 32.62 0.62
N ASN A 308 -7.31 33.15 -0.36
CA ASN A 308 -7.53 34.57 -0.50
C ASN A 308 -8.81 35.04 0.20
N ASN A 309 -8.86 36.33 0.54
CA ASN A 309 -10.04 36.98 1.11
C ASN A 309 -10.76 37.90 0.11
N ARG A 310 -10.33 37.89 -1.16
CA ARG A 310 -10.88 38.71 -2.24
C ARG A 310 -11.12 37.86 -3.48
N THR A 311 -12.16 38.21 -4.22
CA THR A 311 -12.45 37.65 -5.53
C THR A 311 -11.34 38.01 -6.52
N ILE A 312 -10.85 37.02 -7.26
CA ILE A 312 -9.84 37.20 -8.31
C ILE A 312 -10.46 36.89 -9.67
N ARG A 313 -10.26 37.78 -10.64
CA ARG A 313 -10.56 37.51 -12.05
C ARG A 313 -9.29 37.04 -12.74
N GLY A 314 -9.31 35.80 -13.21
CA GLY A 314 -8.24 35.19 -14.01
C GLY A 314 -8.16 35.79 -15.42
N LEU A 315 -7.04 35.56 -16.10
CA LEU A 315 -6.82 36.01 -17.48
C LEU A 315 -7.76 35.35 -18.50
N ASP A 316 -8.26 34.17 -18.18
CA ASP A 316 -9.27 33.41 -18.94
C ASP A 316 -10.71 33.93 -18.72
N GLY A 317 -10.88 34.94 -17.86
CA GLY A 317 -12.18 35.50 -17.49
C GLY A 317 -12.86 34.79 -16.32
N THR A 318 -12.31 33.67 -15.82
CA THR A 318 -12.83 32.91 -14.68
C THR A 318 -12.82 33.76 -13.42
N ILE A 319 -13.92 33.72 -12.66
CA ILE A 319 -14.07 34.43 -11.40
C ILE A 319 -13.83 33.43 -10.26
N TYR A 320 -12.70 33.57 -9.58
CA TYR A 320 -12.32 32.80 -8.40
C TYR A 320 -12.88 33.47 -7.15
N GLU A 321 -13.81 32.79 -6.49
CA GLU A 321 -14.44 33.25 -5.26
C GLU A 321 -13.57 32.93 -4.04
N PRO A 322 -13.47 33.84 -3.06
CA PRO A 322 -12.59 33.65 -1.91
C PRO A 322 -13.19 32.67 -0.90
N ASP A 323 -12.40 31.69 -0.48
CA ASP A 323 -12.67 30.90 0.72
C ASP A 323 -12.15 31.62 1.98
N ALA A 324 -12.84 32.72 2.34
CA ALA A 324 -12.48 33.55 3.49
C ALA A 324 -13.00 33.01 4.84
N ALA A 325 -13.67 31.85 4.86
CA ALA A 325 -14.31 31.33 6.05
C ALA A 325 -13.29 30.92 7.12
N ASN A 326 -13.51 31.32 8.37
CA ASN A 326 -12.69 30.86 9.48
C ASN A 326 -13.10 29.44 9.91
N LEU A 327 -12.59 28.45 9.18
CA LEU A 327 -12.88 27.04 9.42
C LEU A 327 -12.00 26.50 10.56
N GLY A 328 -12.65 26.16 11.67
CA GLY A 328 -12.06 25.48 12.81
C GLY A 328 -11.82 23.98 12.58
N ALA A 329 -11.42 23.27 13.63
CA ALA A 329 -11.05 21.86 13.62
C ALA A 329 -12.18 20.90 13.24
N ALA A 330 -13.45 21.29 13.41
CA ALA A 330 -14.61 20.57 12.90
C ALA A 330 -15.70 21.57 12.51
N SER A 331 -15.72 21.99 11.25
CA SER A 331 -16.65 23.03 10.79
C SER A 331 -16.96 22.90 9.32
N TYR A 332 -18.00 23.60 8.88
CA TYR A 332 -18.32 23.77 7.47
C TYR A 332 -18.84 25.19 7.24
N TYR A 333 -18.85 25.58 5.98
CA TYR A 333 -19.35 26.85 5.50
C TYR A 333 -20.04 26.65 4.16
N VAL A 334 -21.14 27.37 3.93
CA VAL A 334 -21.83 27.45 2.65
C VAL A 334 -22.01 28.92 2.33
N THR A 335 -21.79 29.31 1.09
CA THR A 335 -21.97 30.70 0.66
C THR A 335 -23.43 31.13 0.80
N SER A 336 -23.65 32.44 0.95
CA SER A 336 -24.99 33.01 1.10
C SER A 336 -25.90 32.81 -0.11
N ASP A 337 -25.31 32.77 -1.30
CA ASP A 337 -25.98 32.42 -2.56
C ASP A 337 -26.08 30.91 -2.77
N THR A 338 -25.57 30.09 -1.83
CA THR A 338 -25.57 28.63 -1.90
C THR A 338 -24.97 28.06 -3.18
N ARG A 339 -23.99 28.76 -3.77
CA ARG A 339 -23.25 28.35 -4.96
C ARG A 339 -22.16 27.33 -4.69
N TRP A 340 -21.48 27.46 -3.55
CA TRP A 340 -20.50 26.47 -3.11
C TRP A 340 -20.43 26.37 -1.59
N GLY A 341 -19.84 25.28 -1.10
CA GLY A 341 -19.57 25.08 0.32
C GLY A 341 -18.25 24.37 0.56
N VAL A 342 -17.82 24.35 1.81
CA VAL A 342 -16.60 23.69 2.27
C VAL A 342 -16.82 23.04 3.62
N SER A 343 -16.29 21.84 3.82
CA SER A 343 -16.26 21.12 5.10
C SER A 343 -14.82 20.83 5.48
N ASN A 344 -14.46 21.17 6.72
CA ASN A 344 -13.12 21.05 7.27
C ASN A 344 -13.14 20.19 8.54
N VAL A 345 -12.24 19.21 8.60
CA VAL A 345 -12.02 18.36 9.77
C VAL A 345 -10.52 18.17 10.00
N GLY A 346 -10.08 18.31 11.24
CA GLY A 346 -8.69 18.13 11.66
C GLY A 346 -8.09 19.37 12.29
N ASN A 347 -7.10 19.18 13.16
CA ASN A 347 -6.40 20.28 13.83
C ASN A 347 -5.12 20.66 13.08
N TYR A 348 -4.85 21.96 12.95
CA TYR A 348 -3.68 22.48 12.24
C TYR A 348 -2.45 22.43 13.17
N PHE A 349 -1.56 21.45 12.98
CA PHE A 349 -0.42 21.19 13.87
C PHE A 349 0.57 22.38 14.03
N LEU A 350 0.53 23.36 13.13
CA LEU A 350 1.45 24.52 13.08
C LEU A 350 0.75 25.88 13.21
N ALA A 351 -0.56 25.94 13.45
CA ALA A 351 -1.26 27.21 13.57
C ALA A 351 -0.95 27.88 14.91
N THR A 352 -0.06 28.86 14.89
CA THR A 352 -0.01 29.88 15.95
C THR A 352 -1.20 30.83 15.75
N ASP A 353 -1.93 31.12 16.82
CA ASP A 353 -2.91 32.21 16.90
C ASP A 353 -4.15 32.09 15.99
N GLY A 354 -4.57 30.88 15.62
CA GLY A 354 -5.82 30.66 14.87
C GLY A 354 -5.80 31.19 13.43
N VAL A 355 -4.62 31.58 12.92
CA VAL A 355 -4.44 32.00 11.53
C VAL A 355 -4.25 30.76 10.67
N ASN A 356 -5.28 30.39 9.90
CA ASN A 356 -5.28 29.20 9.04
C ASN A 356 -4.80 29.47 7.60
N ILE A 357 -4.29 30.67 7.33
CA ILE A 357 -3.79 31.10 6.02
C ILE A 357 -2.30 31.38 6.11
N ILE A 358 -1.52 30.89 5.15
CA ILE A 358 -0.09 31.15 5.01
C ILE A 358 0.19 31.94 3.74
N ASN A 359 1.18 32.83 3.80
CA ASN A 359 1.63 33.61 2.66
C ASN A 359 2.79 32.90 1.97
N SER A 360 2.80 32.92 0.64
CA SER A 360 3.96 32.45 -0.12
C SER A 360 5.11 33.45 0.03
N PRO A 361 6.30 33.02 0.51
CA PRO A 361 7.44 33.92 0.63
C PRO A 361 8.08 34.28 -0.73
N GLN A 362 7.69 33.62 -1.81
CA GLN A 362 8.24 33.85 -3.16
C GLN A 362 7.16 33.73 -4.25
N LYS A 363 7.44 34.31 -5.41
CA LYS A 363 6.54 34.19 -6.57
C LYS A 363 6.52 32.77 -7.11
N ILE A 364 5.33 32.20 -7.26
CA ILE A 364 5.14 30.87 -7.85
C ILE A 364 5.44 30.88 -9.35
N GLN A 365 6.20 29.88 -9.81
CA GLN A 365 6.54 29.65 -11.21
C GLN A 365 5.48 28.77 -11.90
N ASN A 366 5.48 28.76 -13.23
CA ASN A 366 4.58 27.95 -14.07
C ASN A 366 3.09 28.25 -13.87
N VAL A 367 2.75 29.53 -13.65
CA VAL A 367 1.38 29.99 -13.44
C VAL A 367 1.07 31.19 -14.32
N LEU A 368 -0.14 31.21 -14.89
CA LEU A 368 -0.67 32.35 -15.65
C LEU A 368 -1.08 33.49 -14.70
N ASP A 369 -1.82 33.19 -13.65
CA ASP A 369 -2.27 34.13 -12.62
C ASP A 369 -1.54 33.91 -11.30
N SER A 370 -0.38 34.56 -11.11
CA SER A 370 0.42 34.39 -9.88
C SER A 370 -0.27 34.86 -8.60
N ARG A 371 -1.32 35.69 -8.72
CA ARG A 371 -2.13 36.22 -7.61
C ARG A 371 -2.89 35.13 -6.85
N LEU A 372 -3.27 34.05 -7.55
CA LEU A 372 -3.98 32.90 -6.97
C LEU A 372 -3.11 32.08 -6.00
N PHE A 373 -1.80 32.36 -5.94
CA PHE A 373 -0.86 31.61 -5.12
C PHE A 373 -0.06 32.50 -4.17
N GLU A 374 -0.53 33.73 -3.94
CA GLU A 374 0.06 34.63 -2.94
C GLU A 374 -0.19 34.12 -1.53
N THR A 375 -1.33 33.46 -1.32
CA THR A 375 -1.74 32.86 -0.05
C THR A 375 -2.27 31.45 -0.26
N ALA A 376 -2.27 30.63 0.78
CA ALA A 376 -2.97 29.35 0.79
C ALA A 376 -3.50 29.02 2.19
N ARG A 377 -4.61 28.29 2.24
CA ARG A 377 -5.12 27.69 3.47
C ARG A 377 -4.20 26.55 3.91
N MET A 378 -3.88 26.51 5.20
CA MET A 378 -3.22 25.34 5.80
C MET A 378 -4.15 24.12 5.69
N SER A 379 -3.60 22.96 5.34
CA SER A 379 -4.41 21.75 5.21
C SER A 379 -4.81 21.19 6.57
N ALA A 380 -6.11 20.96 6.76
CA ALA A 380 -6.62 20.09 7.82
C ALA A 380 -6.48 18.61 7.40
N SER A 381 -6.87 17.67 8.27
CA SER A 381 -6.85 16.24 7.94
C SER A 381 -8.00 15.78 7.03
N SER A 382 -8.89 16.68 6.64
CA SER A 382 -9.86 16.47 5.56
C SER A 382 -10.48 17.80 5.17
N VAL A 383 -10.43 18.11 3.88
CA VAL A 383 -11.12 19.27 3.31
C VAL A 383 -11.98 18.79 2.15
N ARG A 384 -13.26 19.19 2.15
CA ARG A 384 -14.19 18.88 1.07
C ARG A 384 -14.81 20.16 0.56
N TYR A 385 -14.73 20.37 -0.75
CA TYR A 385 -15.42 21.46 -1.44
C TYR A 385 -16.63 20.90 -2.19
N TYR A 386 -17.72 21.66 -2.16
CA TYR A 386 -18.97 21.34 -2.83
C TYR A 386 -19.31 22.46 -3.80
N GLY A 387 -19.47 22.15 -5.08
CA GLY A 387 -20.23 22.98 -5.99
C GLY A 387 -21.71 22.62 -5.85
N LEU A 388 -22.57 23.61 -5.63
CA LEU A 388 -23.99 23.43 -5.35
C LEU A 388 -24.82 24.07 -6.47
N GLY A 389 -25.99 23.52 -6.77
CA GLY A 389 -26.89 24.04 -7.81
C GLY A 389 -26.33 23.96 -9.24
N LEU A 390 -25.39 23.05 -9.50
CA LEU A 390 -24.79 22.87 -10.83
C LEU A 390 -25.75 22.20 -11.81
N GLU A 391 -25.65 22.53 -13.11
CA GLU A 391 -26.32 21.78 -14.17
C GLU A 391 -25.86 20.31 -14.17
N ASN A 392 -26.77 19.39 -14.48
CA ASN A 392 -26.39 17.97 -14.58
C ASN A 392 -25.68 17.74 -15.92
N GLY A 393 -24.46 17.20 -15.88
CA GLY A 393 -23.64 17.07 -17.07
C GLY A 393 -22.23 16.60 -16.76
N ASN A 394 -21.36 16.62 -17.77
CA ASN A 394 -19.95 16.32 -17.61
C ASN A 394 -19.18 17.62 -17.37
N TYR A 395 -18.46 17.66 -16.26
CA TYR A 395 -17.65 18.79 -15.83
C TYR A 395 -16.17 18.44 -15.90
N THR A 396 -15.37 19.43 -16.27
CA THR A 396 -13.92 19.38 -16.11
C THR A 396 -13.55 20.04 -14.80
N VAL A 397 -13.01 19.27 -13.87
CA VAL A 397 -12.48 19.74 -12.59
C VAL A 397 -11.01 20.06 -12.75
N LEU A 398 -10.66 21.33 -12.63
CA LEU A 398 -9.29 21.81 -12.65
C LEU A 398 -8.84 22.13 -11.22
N LEU A 399 -7.84 21.40 -10.71
CA LEU A 399 -7.20 21.67 -9.43
C LEU A 399 -5.81 22.23 -9.67
N GLN A 400 -5.46 23.30 -8.96
CA GLN A 400 -4.16 23.92 -9.06
C GLN A 400 -3.50 23.93 -7.68
N PHE A 401 -2.26 23.47 -7.60
CA PHE A 401 -1.52 23.31 -6.36
C PHE A 401 -0.14 23.94 -6.46
N ALA A 402 0.38 24.45 -5.35
CA ALA A 402 1.79 24.80 -5.22
C ALA A 402 2.27 24.48 -3.80
N GLU A 403 3.48 23.94 -3.68
CA GLU A 403 4.13 23.71 -2.40
C GLU A 403 5.14 24.84 -2.15
N PHE A 404 4.96 25.56 -1.05
CA PHE A 404 5.82 26.70 -0.67
C PHE A 404 6.10 26.78 0.84
N ALA A 405 5.54 25.86 1.63
CA ALA A 405 5.89 25.71 3.04
C ALA A 405 7.23 24.98 3.20
N TYR A 406 7.57 24.10 2.27
CA TYR A 406 8.83 23.34 2.29
C TYR A 406 9.84 23.94 1.31
N PRO A 407 10.98 24.49 1.78
CA PRO A 407 11.97 25.10 0.89
C PRO A 407 12.77 24.03 0.12
N ASP A 408 13.42 24.44 -0.98
CA ASP A 408 14.34 23.58 -1.73
C ASP A 408 15.73 23.43 -1.08
N SER A 409 15.99 24.14 0.02
CA SER A 409 17.25 24.08 0.75
C SER A 409 17.42 22.74 1.47
N GLN A 410 18.62 22.13 1.43
CA GLN A 410 18.92 20.85 2.09
C GLN A 410 18.95 20.97 3.64
N THR A 411 17.79 21.23 4.25
CA THR A 411 17.54 21.37 5.69
C THR A 411 16.40 20.43 6.06
N TRP A 412 16.27 19.93 7.29
CA TRP A 412 15.23 18.92 7.62
C TRP A 412 13.81 19.36 7.23
N LEU A 413 13.56 20.68 7.14
CA LEU A 413 12.34 21.28 6.60
C LEU A 413 12.04 20.86 5.15
N SER A 414 13.05 20.60 4.30
CA SER A 414 12.86 20.11 2.93
C SER A 414 12.60 18.61 2.81
N LEU A 415 12.66 17.84 3.92
CA LEU A 415 12.04 16.51 3.95
C LEU A 415 10.52 16.58 3.97
N GLY A 416 10.00 17.77 4.29
CA GLY A 416 8.62 18.11 4.22
C GLY A 416 7.97 17.68 2.90
N ARG A 417 6.95 16.83 2.98
CA ARG A 417 6.06 16.52 1.87
C ARG A 417 4.64 16.52 2.36
N ARG A 418 3.76 17.01 1.51
CA ARG A 418 2.32 17.02 1.73
C ARG A 418 1.68 16.00 0.80
N VAL A 419 1.51 14.79 1.33
CA VAL A 419 0.88 13.67 0.65
C VAL A 419 -0.60 13.62 1.02
N PHE A 420 -1.47 13.54 0.04
CA PHE A 420 -2.92 13.42 0.25
C PHE A 420 -3.59 12.65 -0.88
N ASP A 421 -4.76 12.12 -0.61
CA ASP A 421 -5.61 11.53 -1.63
C ASP A 421 -6.53 12.60 -2.24
N ILE A 422 -6.75 12.48 -3.55
CA ILE A 422 -7.70 13.32 -4.29
C ILE A 422 -8.88 12.47 -4.71
N TYR A 423 -10.06 12.82 -4.19
CA TYR A 423 -11.33 12.25 -4.60
C TYR A 423 -12.17 13.29 -5.33
N VAL A 424 -12.87 12.86 -6.37
CA VAL A 424 -13.84 13.69 -7.09
C VAL A 424 -15.11 12.88 -7.27
N GLN A 425 -16.25 13.38 -6.77
CA GLN A 425 -17.52 12.64 -6.70
C GLN A 425 -17.39 11.28 -5.98
N GLY A 426 -16.54 11.20 -4.95
CA GLY A 426 -16.26 9.96 -4.22
C GLY A 426 -15.29 8.99 -4.92
N ASP A 427 -14.97 9.20 -6.20
CA ASP A 427 -13.98 8.39 -6.91
C ASP A 427 -12.56 8.81 -6.51
N LEU A 428 -11.73 7.86 -6.06
CA LEU A 428 -10.30 8.08 -5.86
C LEU A 428 -9.61 8.34 -7.21
N LYS A 429 -9.17 9.57 -7.46
CA LYS A 429 -8.47 9.97 -8.69
C LYS A 429 -6.96 9.82 -8.56
N GLU A 430 -6.39 10.25 -7.44
CA GLU A 430 -4.96 10.07 -7.14
C GLU A 430 -4.78 9.66 -5.69
N LYS A 431 -4.11 8.51 -5.46
CA LYS A 431 -3.67 8.07 -4.14
C LYS A 431 -2.28 8.61 -3.85
N ASN A 432 -2.04 9.11 -2.63
CA ASN A 432 -0.75 9.62 -2.19
C ASN A 432 -0.17 10.71 -3.12
N PHE A 433 -0.99 11.67 -3.53
CA PHE A 433 -0.59 12.80 -4.35
C PHE A 433 0.42 13.70 -3.62
N ASP A 434 1.55 13.99 -4.26
CA ASP A 434 2.65 14.81 -3.73
C ASP A 434 2.94 15.96 -4.70
N ILE A 435 2.57 17.18 -4.28
CA ILE A 435 2.68 18.39 -5.10
C ILE A 435 4.12 18.61 -5.57
N ARG A 436 5.09 18.50 -4.66
CA ARG A 436 6.50 18.77 -4.95
C ARG A 436 7.07 17.72 -5.90
N LYS A 437 6.70 16.46 -5.74
CA LYS A 437 7.07 15.38 -6.68
C LYS A 437 6.54 15.70 -8.08
N MET A 438 5.29 16.14 -8.19
CA MET A 438 4.69 16.50 -9.47
C MET A 438 5.30 17.76 -10.10
N ALA A 439 5.81 18.67 -9.29
CA ALA A 439 6.60 19.82 -9.73
C ALA A 439 8.06 19.48 -10.11
N GLY A 440 8.42 18.19 -10.20
CA GLY A 440 9.80 17.77 -10.53
C GLY A 440 10.79 17.92 -9.38
N GLY A 441 10.30 17.86 -8.13
CA GLY A 441 11.10 17.99 -6.91
C GLY A 441 11.35 19.43 -6.47
N LYS A 442 10.69 20.41 -7.09
CA LYS A 442 10.88 21.84 -6.80
C LYS A 442 9.71 22.41 -6.01
N SER A 443 10.02 23.27 -5.06
CA SER A 443 9.04 24.13 -4.41
C SER A 443 8.80 25.39 -5.24
N PHE A 444 7.77 26.17 -4.87
CA PHE A 444 7.38 27.40 -5.56
C PHE A 444 7.01 27.23 -7.04
N THR A 445 6.51 26.05 -7.42
CA THR A 445 6.11 25.74 -8.81
C THR A 445 4.68 25.21 -8.80
N ALA A 446 3.81 25.80 -9.64
CA ALA A 446 2.42 25.38 -9.75
C ALA A 446 2.29 24.05 -10.52
N VAL A 447 1.38 23.20 -10.05
CA VAL A 447 0.99 21.91 -10.63
C VAL A 447 -0.51 21.92 -10.88
N ASN A 448 -0.91 21.60 -12.10
CA ASN A 448 -2.31 21.55 -12.50
C ASN A 448 -2.76 20.10 -12.70
N ARG A 449 -3.94 19.77 -12.19
CA ARG A 449 -4.62 18.49 -12.40
C ARG A 449 -5.99 18.72 -13.01
N SER A 450 -6.34 17.90 -13.99
CA SER A 450 -7.61 17.97 -14.68
C SER A 450 -8.27 16.60 -14.62
N TYR A 451 -9.53 16.58 -14.19
CA TYR A 451 -10.35 15.38 -14.10
C TYR A 451 -11.72 15.63 -14.73
N THR A 452 -12.29 14.60 -15.32
CA THR A 452 -13.70 14.63 -15.75
C THR A 452 -14.58 14.07 -14.64
N ALA A 453 -15.67 14.76 -14.30
CA ALA A 453 -16.64 14.33 -13.31
C ALA A 453 -18.06 14.50 -13.84
N ARG A 454 -18.93 13.53 -13.56
CA ARG A 454 -20.35 13.63 -13.92
C ARG A 454 -21.13 14.21 -12.75
N VAL A 455 -21.82 15.31 -12.97
CA VAL A 455 -22.80 15.89 -12.05
C VAL A 455 -24.17 15.33 -12.41
N SER A 456 -24.81 14.63 -11.47
CA SER A 456 -26.12 14.01 -11.68
C SER A 456 -27.20 14.42 -10.67
N LYS A 457 -26.79 15.03 -9.56
CA LYS A 457 -27.67 15.48 -8.47
C LYS A 457 -27.47 16.98 -8.19
N ASN A 458 -27.11 17.75 -9.21
CA ASN A 458 -26.86 19.19 -9.12
C ASN A 458 -25.77 19.61 -8.13
N PHE A 459 -24.88 18.69 -7.74
CA PHE A 459 -23.74 18.99 -6.89
C PHE A 459 -22.45 18.32 -7.40
N LEU A 460 -21.31 18.92 -7.05
CA LEU A 460 -19.98 18.40 -7.29
C LEU A 460 -19.18 18.36 -5.99
N GLU A 461 -18.72 17.18 -5.57
CA GLU A 461 -17.82 17.05 -4.43
C GLU A 461 -16.36 16.87 -4.88
N ILE A 462 -15.45 17.62 -4.26
CA ILE A 462 -14.00 17.42 -4.32
C ILE A 462 -13.53 17.19 -2.90
N HIS A 463 -12.93 16.03 -2.63
CA HIS A 463 -12.41 15.68 -1.31
C HIS A 463 -10.90 15.53 -1.36
N LEU A 464 -10.23 16.38 -0.61
CA LEU A 464 -8.80 16.34 -0.36
C LEU A 464 -8.59 15.74 1.03
N PHE A 465 -8.00 14.54 1.07
CA PHE A 465 -7.87 13.77 2.29
C PHE A 465 -6.41 13.64 2.69
N TRP A 466 -6.04 14.30 3.78
CA TRP A 466 -4.75 14.14 4.43
C TRP A 466 -4.97 13.29 5.66
N ALA A 467 -4.42 12.09 5.69
CA ALA A 467 -4.35 11.41 6.97
C ALA A 467 -3.46 12.25 7.92
N ASP A 468 -3.87 12.41 9.20
CA ASP A 468 -3.44 13.48 10.12
C ASP A 468 -2.01 14.00 9.87
N PHE A 469 -1.94 15.13 9.15
CA PHE A 469 -0.76 15.55 8.40
C PHE A 469 0.47 15.88 9.26
N THR A 470 1.58 15.18 9.00
CA THR A 470 2.97 15.68 9.13
C THR A 470 3.89 14.87 8.19
N PRO A 471 5.04 15.39 7.71
CA PRO A 471 5.63 14.99 6.42
C PRO A 471 6.25 13.57 6.31
N THR A 472 6.02 12.90 5.18
CA THR A 472 6.57 11.57 4.83
C THR A 472 7.55 11.60 3.64
N VAL A 473 8.48 10.65 3.56
CA VAL A 473 9.59 10.61 2.57
C VAL A 473 9.43 9.46 1.57
N ARG A 474 9.59 9.75 0.26
CA ARG A 474 9.86 8.73 -0.78
C ARG A 474 10.94 9.16 -1.78
N ASN A 475 12.02 8.40 -1.90
CA ASN A 475 13.24 8.75 -2.64
C ASN A 475 13.03 9.33 -4.06
N GLY A 476 13.74 10.41 -4.35
CA GLY A 476 14.00 10.94 -5.68
C GLY A 476 15.25 11.83 -5.64
N VAL A 477 16.34 11.39 -6.23
CA VAL A 477 17.61 12.14 -6.32
C VAL A 477 17.73 12.74 -7.73
N PRO A 478 17.73 14.07 -7.90
CA PRO A 478 18.26 14.70 -9.10
C PRO A 478 19.69 15.21 -8.85
N LYS A 479 20.65 14.75 -9.63
CA LYS A 479 21.99 15.35 -9.74
C LYS A 479 21.96 16.55 -10.67
N ARG A 480 22.55 17.69 -10.27
CA ARG A 480 23.35 18.51 -11.21
C ARG A 480 24.40 19.40 -10.53
N ARG A 481 25.52 19.54 -11.25
CA ARG A 481 26.75 20.27 -10.93
C ARG A 481 26.58 21.78 -11.11
N SER A 482 27.37 22.57 -10.38
CA SER A 482 27.77 23.92 -10.80
C SER A 482 29.23 24.17 -10.41
N LYS A 483 29.97 24.80 -11.32
CA LYS A 483 31.32 25.37 -11.13
C LYS A 483 31.18 26.88 -11.03
N ALA A 484 31.95 27.49 -10.12
CA ALA A 484 32.66 28.78 -10.23
C ALA A 484 32.56 29.57 -8.92
N GLY A 485 33.72 29.99 -8.41
CA GLY A 485 33.86 30.81 -7.21
C GLY A 485 35.20 30.62 -6.52
N ALA A 486 36.30 30.66 -7.29
CA ALA A 486 37.66 30.74 -6.75
C ALA A 486 37.95 32.17 -6.26
N ILE A 487 39.04 32.32 -5.50
CA ILE A 487 39.70 33.55 -5.03
C ILE A 487 39.41 33.91 -3.55
N VAL A 488 39.76 33.02 -2.60
CA VAL A 488 40.45 33.36 -1.31
C VAL A 488 41.28 32.13 -0.85
N GLY A 489 41.99 31.45 -1.75
CA GLY A 489 42.43 30.05 -1.54
C GLY A 489 43.92 29.77 -1.38
N ILE A 490 44.80 30.78 -1.35
CA ILE A 490 46.22 30.51 -1.64
C ILE A 490 47.08 30.24 -0.37
N THR A 491 46.68 30.64 0.83
CA THR A 491 47.52 30.42 2.03
C THR A 491 47.13 29.21 2.88
N ILE A 492 45.89 28.70 2.75
CA ILE A 492 45.40 27.55 3.53
C ILE A 492 45.57 26.21 2.75
N GLY A 493 45.83 26.27 1.44
CA GLY A 493 45.85 25.10 0.56
C GLY A 493 46.98 24.10 0.79
N ALA A 494 48.15 24.54 1.25
CA ALA A 494 49.32 23.65 1.37
C ALA A 494 49.18 22.62 2.53
N LEU A 495 48.55 23.01 3.64
CA LEU A 495 48.38 22.13 4.79
C LEU A 495 47.21 21.13 4.59
N VAL A 496 46.16 21.57 3.89
CA VAL A 496 44.98 20.75 3.59
C VAL A 496 45.27 19.70 2.51
N LEU A 497 46.11 20.00 1.51
CA LEU A 497 46.47 19.04 0.46
C LEU A 497 47.28 17.85 0.98
N GLY A 498 48.14 18.03 1.99
CA GLY A 498 48.90 16.94 2.61
C GLY A 498 48.00 15.94 3.33
N VAL A 499 47.04 16.45 4.13
CA VAL A 499 46.11 15.63 4.90
C VAL A 499 45.05 14.96 4.01
N VAL A 500 44.54 15.67 2.98
CA VAL A 500 43.58 15.12 2.02
C VAL A 500 44.21 14.06 1.11
N SER A 501 45.50 14.20 0.77
CA SER A 501 46.21 13.18 -0.04
C SER A 501 46.45 11.91 0.78
N LEU A 502 46.88 12.02 2.03
CA LEU A 502 47.04 10.87 2.93
C LEU A 502 45.70 10.17 3.23
N PHE A 503 44.65 10.95 3.46
CA PHE A 503 43.30 10.42 3.65
C PHE A 503 42.72 9.81 2.37
N GLY A 504 42.99 10.40 1.20
CA GLY A 504 42.61 9.87 -0.10
C GLY A 504 43.30 8.54 -0.43
N ILE A 505 44.59 8.42 -0.13
CA ILE A 505 45.35 7.16 -0.26
C ILE A 505 44.79 6.12 0.72
N PHE A 506 44.51 6.50 1.97
CA PHE A 506 43.89 5.61 2.95
C PHE A 506 42.49 5.14 2.52
N LEU A 507 41.66 6.02 1.97
CA LEU A 507 40.34 5.68 1.43
C LEU A 507 40.43 4.82 0.16
N LEU A 508 41.42 5.04 -0.70
CA LEU A 508 41.67 4.20 -1.88
C LEU A 508 42.17 2.80 -1.49
N VAL A 509 43.04 2.70 -0.48
CA VAL A 509 43.51 1.41 0.08
C VAL A 509 42.37 0.70 0.81
N LYS A 510 41.56 1.42 1.61
CA LYS A 510 40.38 0.85 2.29
C LYS A 510 39.34 0.38 1.29
N LYS A 511 39.00 1.18 0.27
CA LYS A 511 38.08 0.81 -0.81
C LYS A 511 38.58 -0.38 -1.62
N ARG A 512 39.88 -0.44 -1.93
CA ARG A 512 40.49 -1.61 -2.61
C ARG A 512 40.48 -2.87 -1.73
N ARG A 513 40.69 -2.75 -0.41
CA ARG A 513 40.59 -3.86 0.55
C ARG A 513 39.16 -4.36 0.75
N THR A 514 38.17 -3.46 0.80
CA THR A 514 36.75 -3.83 0.94
C THR A 514 36.18 -4.47 -0.32
N ILE A 515 36.61 -4.03 -1.51
CA ILE A 515 36.25 -4.68 -2.79
C ILE A 515 36.91 -6.07 -2.88
N ALA A 516 38.18 -6.21 -2.45
CA ALA A 516 38.84 -7.51 -2.40
C ALA A 516 38.16 -8.49 -1.41
N GLN A 517 37.72 -8.02 -0.24
CA GLN A 517 36.99 -8.83 0.74
C GLN A 517 35.57 -9.23 0.29
N GLN A 518 34.81 -8.33 -0.34
CA GLN A 518 33.49 -8.67 -0.90
C GLN A 518 33.58 -9.70 -2.04
N GLN A 519 34.70 -9.69 -2.76
CA GLN A 519 34.95 -10.62 -3.85
C GLN A 519 35.35 -12.01 -3.29
N GLU A 520 36.10 -12.05 -2.19
CA GLU A 520 36.48 -13.28 -1.46
C GLU A 520 35.28 -13.97 -0.78
N GLU A 521 34.30 -13.23 -0.25
CA GLU A 521 33.04 -13.80 0.28
C GLU A 521 32.14 -14.37 -0.83
N LEU A 522 32.14 -13.78 -2.04
CA LEU A 522 31.41 -14.30 -3.20
C LEU A 522 32.02 -15.60 -3.74
N TYR A 523 33.36 -15.75 -3.65
CA TYR A 523 34.09 -16.96 -4.00
C TYR A 523 33.91 -18.10 -2.99
N ASN A 524 33.62 -17.78 -1.72
CA ASN A 524 33.52 -18.76 -0.64
C ASN A 524 32.10 -19.34 -0.45
N LEU A 525 31.06 -18.79 -1.09
CA LEU A 525 29.66 -19.21 -0.91
C LEU A 525 29.13 -20.15 -2.00
N ALA A 526 29.84 -20.31 -3.12
CA ALA A 526 29.46 -21.16 -4.24
C ALA A 526 30.43 -22.35 -4.34
N GLY A 527 29.93 -23.58 -4.23
CA GLY A 527 30.70 -24.76 -4.66
C GLY A 527 31.05 -24.57 -6.14
N GLN A 528 32.34 -24.35 -6.43
CA GLN A 528 32.85 -23.69 -7.64
C GLN A 528 32.24 -24.20 -8.97
N PRO A 529 31.38 -23.40 -9.64
CA PRO A 529 31.27 -23.45 -11.08
C PRO A 529 32.48 -22.74 -11.73
N ASP A 530 32.84 -23.08 -12.97
CA ASP A 530 33.99 -22.47 -13.65
C ASP A 530 33.82 -20.95 -13.77
N VAL A 531 34.88 -20.17 -13.53
CA VAL A 531 34.84 -18.71 -13.62
C VAL A 531 35.47 -18.26 -14.93
N PHE A 532 34.64 -17.77 -15.84
CA PHE A 532 35.06 -17.27 -17.15
C PHE A 532 35.46 -15.80 -17.07
N SER A 533 36.49 -15.42 -17.83
CA SER A 533 36.85 -14.01 -17.96
C SER A 533 35.95 -13.29 -18.96
N ASN A 534 35.66 -12.01 -18.73
CA ASN A 534 34.87 -11.18 -19.64
C ASN A 534 35.54 -11.07 -21.02
N THR A 535 36.87 -11.12 -21.09
CA THR A 535 37.61 -11.11 -22.36
C THR A 535 37.36 -12.38 -23.17
N GLU A 536 37.37 -13.54 -22.51
CA GLU A 536 37.08 -14.83 -23.13
C GLU A 536 35.63 -14.90 -23.64
N LEU A 537 34.66 -14.45 -22.84
CA LEU A 537 33.25 -14.44 -23.26
C LEU A 537 32.97 -13.42 -24.38
N LYS A 538 33.68 -12.29 -24.40
CA LYS A 538 33.61 -11.35 -25.54
C LYS A 538 34.16 -11.94 -26.81
N LEU A 539 35.28 -12.67 -26.74
CA LEU A 539 35.81 -13.38 -27.91
C LEU A 539 34.84 -14.48 -28.37
N ALA A 540 34.26 -15.22 -27.43
CA ALA A 540 33.33 -16.30 -27.74
C ALA A 540 32.01 -15.83 -28.37
N THR A 541 31.56 -14.60 -28.06
CA THR A 541 30.25 -14.05 -28.48
C THR A 541 30.34 -12.96 -29.55
N ASP A 542 31.51 -12.78 -30.17
CA ASP A 542 31.80 -11.67 -31.10
C ASP A 542 31.44 -10.30 -30.49
N ASN A 543 31.98 -10.04 -29.30
CA ASN A 543 31.76 -8.84 -28.50
C ASN A 543 30.27 -8.58 -28.21
N PHE A 544 29.53 -9.63 -27.84
CA PHE A 544 28.08 -9.59 -27.61
C PHE A 544 27.31 -9.02 -28.81
N SER A 545 27.65 -9.49 -30.01
CA SER A 545 26.99 -9.07 -31.24
C SER A 545 25.50 -9.36 -31.20
N TYR A 546 24.68 -8.44 -31.71
CA TYR A 546 23.23 -8.62 -31.83
C TYR A 546 22.87 -9.84 -32.71
N GLN A 547 23.76 -10.24 -33.62
CA GLN A 547 23.58 -11.41 -34.49
C GLN A 547 23.66 -12.74 -33.72
N ASN A 548 24.26 -12.73 -32.53
CA ASN A 548 24.40 -13.89 -31.67
C ASN A 548 23.30 -13.98 -30.60
N ILE A 549 22.33 -13.05 -30.58
CA ILE A 549 21.21 -13.11 -29.63
C ILE A 549 20.30 -14.29 -29.99
N ILE A 550 20.09 -15.18 -29.03
CA ILE A 550 19.22 -16.36 -29.16
C ILE A 550 17.93 -16.23 -28.35
N GLY A 551 17.83 -15.23 -27.48
CA GLY A 551 16.60 -14.93 -26.74
C GLY A 551 16.74 -13.64 -25.93
N GLU A 552 15.63 -12.93 -25.74
CA GLU A 552 15.56 -11.70 -24.94
C GLU A 552 14.31 -11.76 -24.05
N GLY A 553 14.51 -11.68 -22.74
CA GLY A 553 13.43 -11.74 -21.74
C GLY A 553 13.56 -10.65 -20.68
N GLY A 554 12.69 -10.67 -19.67
CA GLY A 554 12.65 -9.67 -18.58
C GLY A 554 13.93 -9.55 -17.74
N TYR A 555 14.91 -10.44 -17.96
CA TYR A 555 16.17 -10.51 -17.22
C TYR A 555 17.40 -10.16 -18.06
N GLY A 556 17.23 -9.84 -19.35
CA GLY A 556 18.29 -9.44 -20.27
C GLY A 556 18.50 -10.42 -21.45
N PRO A 557 19.39 -10.08 -22.40
CA PRO A 557 19.63 -10.88 -23.60
C PRO A 557 20.51 -12.11 -23.32
N VAL A 558 20.28 -13.17 -24.08
CA VAL A 558 21.07 -14.41 -24.10
C VAL A 558 21.79 -14.51 -25.44
N TYR A 559 23.11 -14.71 -25.39
CA TYR A 559 23.97 -14.78 -26.58
C TYR A 559 24.48 -16.21 -26.80
N LYS A 560 24.47 -16.69 -28.03
CA LYS A 560 25.24 -17.86 -28.46
C LYS A 560 26.71 -17.48 -28.53
N GLY A 561 27.57 -18.33 -28.00
CA GLY A 561 29.01 -18.18 -28.13
C GLY A 561 29.70 -19.51 -28.38
N LYS A 562 30.95 -19.44 -28.84
CA LYS A 562 31.83 -20.61 -29.01
C LYS A 562 33.14 -20.39 -28.28
N LEU A 563 33.40 -21.22 -27.28
CA LEU A 563 34.64 -21.18 -26.50
C LEU A 563 35.85 -21.62 -27.35
N PRO A 564 37.09 -21.26 -26.95
CA PRO A 564 38.32 -21.62 -27.67
C PRO A 564 38.52 -23.13 -27.85
N ASP A 565 37.98 -23.94 -26.94
CA ASP A 565 38.01 -25.40 -26.99
C ASP A 565 36.96 -26.01 -27.94
N GLY A 566 36.15 -25.17 -28.60
CA GLY A 566 35.13 -25.57 -29.55
C GLY A 566 33.75 -25.80 -28.94
N ARG A 567 33.58 -25.75 -27.61
CA ARG A 567 32.27 -25.87 -26.96
C ARG A 567 31.36 -24.70 -27.31
N VAL A 568 30.11 -24.99 -27.66
CA VAL A 568 29.08 -23.97 -27.89
C VAL A 568 28.35 -23.70 -26.58
N ILE A 569 28.18 -22.43 -26.23
CA ILE A 569 27.64 -21.98 -24.95
C ILE A 569 26.53 -20.95 -25.15
N ALA A 570 25.65 -20.85 -24.16
CA ALA A 570 24.65 -19.79 -24.05
C ALA A 570 25.03 -18.85 -22.90
N VAL A 571 25.27 -17.58 -23.20
CA VAL A 571 25.69 -16.56 -22.24
C VAL A 571 24.51 -15.64 -21.93
N LYS A 572 23.93 -15.77 -20.73
CA LYS A 572 22.85 -14.92 -20.24
C LYS A 572 23.43 -13.69 -19.57
N GLN A 573 23.11 -12.51 -20.11
CA GLN A 573 23.51 -11.22 -19.53
C GLN A 573 22.39 -10.66 -18.67
N LEU A 574 22.67 -10.37 -17.40
CA LEU A 574 21.68 -9.82 -16.48
C LEU A 574 21.56 -8.29 -16.59
N SER A 575 20.33 -7.77 -16.54
CA SER A 575 20.01 -6.34 -16.66
C SER A 575 20.56 -5.46 -15.52
N GLU A 576 21.13 -4.29 -15.84
CA GLU A 576 21.70 -3.31 -14.88
C GLU A 576 20.64 -2.54 -14.06
N THR A 577 19.38 -2.51 -14.50
CA THR A 577 18.39 -1.51 -14.05
C THR A 577 17.62 -1.87 -12.77
N SER A 578 17.91 -3.01 -12.13
CA SER A 578 17.19 -3.44 -10.91
C SER A 578 18.11 -4.01 -9.82
N HIS A 579 17.79 -3.71 -8.56
CA HIS A 579 18.36 -4.44 -7.40
C HIS A 579 18.01 -5.94 -7.42
N GLN A 580 16.97 -6.32 -8.18
CA GLN A 580 16.50 -7.68 -8.33
C GLN A 580 17.48 -8.55 -9.13
N GLY A 581 18.10 -8.03 -10.20
CA GLY A 581 19.04 -8.81 -11.04
C GLY A 581 20.26 -9.35 -10.30
N LYS A 582 20.80 -8.60 -9.32
CA LYS A 582 21.91 -9.08 -8.48
C LYS A 582 21.50 -10.21 -7.52
N SER A 583 20.31 -10.13 -6.94
CA SER A 583 19.79 -11.19 -6.06
C SER A 583 19.47 -12.46 -6.85
N GLN A 584 18.98 -12.31 -8.08
CA GLN A 584 18.69 -13.42 -8.98
C GLN A 584 19.98 -14.12 -9.42
N PHE A 585 21.04 -13.38 -9.76
CA PHE A 585 22.36 -13.95 -10.06
C PHE A 585 22.86 -14.87 -8.95
N VAL A 586 22.90 -14.38 -7.71
CA VAL A 586 23.38 -15.17 -6.55
C VAL A 586 22.50 -16.39 -6.31
N THR A 587 21.18 -16.24 -6.43
CA THR A 587 20.22 -17.35 -6.23
C THR A 587 20.37 -18.42 -7.31
N GLU A 588 20.49 -17.99 -8.57
CA GLU A 588 20.62 -18.88 -9.73
C GLU A 588 21.93 -19.67 -9.63
N VAL A 589 23.07 -19.01 -9.38
CA VAL A 589 24.38 -19.68 -9.16
C VAL A 589 24.32 -20.65 -7.99
N ALA A 590 23.81 -20.23 -6.82
CA ALA A 590 23.78 -21.07 -5.63
C ALA A 590 22.86 -22.28 -5.79
N THR A 591 21.71 -22.11 -6.45
CA THR A 591 20.72 -23.19 -6.61
C THR A 591 21.17 -24.17 -7.69
N ILE A 592 21.52 -23.68 -8.90
CA ILE A 592 21.85 -24.54 -10.03
C ILE A 592 23.19 -25.27 -9.84
N SER A 593 24.14 -24.69 -9.09
CA SER A 593 25.41 -25.38 -8.78
C SER A 593 25.23 -26.51 -7.75
N ALA A 594 24.12 -26.49 -7.00
CA ALA A 594 23.80 -27.51 -6.00
C ALA A 594 22.97 -28.68 -6.58
N VAL A 595 22.48 -28.57 -7.81
CA VAL A 595 21.61 -29.58 -8.44
C VAL A 595 22.17 -30.06 -9.77
N GLN A 596 22.09 -31.37 -10.01
CA GLN A 596 22.48 -31.95 -11.28
C GLN A 596 21.49 -33.04 -11.67
N HIS A 597 20.73 -32.81 -12.74
CA HIS A 597 19.75 -33.76 -13.24
C HIS A 597 19.57 -33.58 -14.75
N ARG A 598 19.29 -34.67 -15.48
CA ARG A 598 19.17 -34.67 -16.96
C ARG A 598 18.10 -33.71 -17.51
N ASN A 599 17.08 -33.40 -16.70
CA ASN A 599 15.97 -32.51 -17.06
C ASN A 599 16.10 -31.10 -16.46
N LEU A 600 17.29 -30.72 -15.98
CA LEU A 600 17.62 -29.36 -15.55
C LEU A 600 18.78 -28.84 -16.43
N VAL A 601 18.77 -27.55 -16.76
CA VAL A 601 19.86 -26.95 -17.55
C VAL A 601 21.16 -26.94 -16.75
N LYS A 602 22.25 -27.35 -17.38
CA LYS A 602 23.58 -27.33 -16.77
C LYS A 602 24.19 -25.93 -16.83
N LEU A 603 24.53 -25.37 -15.68
CA LEU A 603 25.41 -24.21 -15.57
C LEU A 603 26.87 -24.66 -15.78
N HIS A 604 27.54 -24.09 -16.78
CA HIS A 604 28.98 -24.28 -16.97
C HIS A 604 29.79 -23.35 -16.09
N GLY A 605 29.33 -22.12 -15.89
CA GLY A 605 30.10 -21.14 -15.14
C GLY A 605 29.43 -19.78 -15.04
N CYS A 606 30.15 -18.85 -14.44
CA CYS A 606 29.74 -17.46 -14.36
C CYS A 606 30.92 -16.50 -14.60
N CYS A 607 30.60 -15.25 -14.91
CA CYS A 607 31.56 -14.18 -15.13
C CYS A 607 31.18 -13.00 -14.24
N ILE A 608 32.12 -12.61 -13.37
CA ILE A 608 31.95 -11.60 -12.31
C ILE A 608 32.83 -10.36 -12.59
N ASP A 609 33.80 -10.47 -13.52
CA ASP A 609 34.72 -9.40 -13.92
C ASP A 609 34.14 -8.42 -14.97
N SER A 610 32.87 -8.60 -15.35
CA SER A 610 32.09 -7.72 -16.22
C SER A 610 31.29 -6.68 -15.42
N LYS A 611 30.88 -5.57 -16.07
CA LYS A 611 30.00 -4.55 -15.45
C LYS A 611 28.63 -5.11 -15.03
N THR A 612 28.12 -6.04 -15.83
CA THR A 612 26.92 -6.86 -15.60
C THR A 612 27.30 -8.31 -15.36
N PRO A 613 26.88 -8.99 -14.28
CA PRO A 613 27.15 -10.41 -14.10
C PRO A 613 26.61 -11.24 -15.27
N LEU A 614 27.38 -12.24 -15.71
CA LEU A 614 26.99 -13.14 -16.81
C LEU A 614 26.94 -14.59 -16.30
N LEU A 615 25.97 -15.35 -16.81
CA LEU A 615 25.83 -16.79 -16.56
C LEU A 615 26.08 -17.56 -17.85
N VAL A 616 26.84 -18.64 -17.77
CA VAL A 616 27.24 -19.46 -18.92
C VAL A 616 26.60 -20.83 -18.79
N TYR A 617 25.68 -21.14 -19.72
CA TYR A 617 24.93 -22.38 -19.81
C TYR A 617 25.41 -23.25 -20.98
N GLU A 618 25.04 -24.53 -20.93
CA GLU A 618 25.04 -25.36 -22.14
C GLU A 618 24.13 -24.76 -23.21
N TYR A 619 24.55 -24.77 -24.47
CA TYR A 619 23.72 -24.34 -25.59
C TYR A 619 22.85 -25.49 -26.10
N LEU A 620 21.57 -25.20 -26.36
CA LEU A 620 20.58 -26.18 -26.83
C LEU A 620 20.06 -25.75 -28.22
N GLU A 621 20.10 -26.65 -29.22
CA GLU A 621 20.11 -26.30 -30.65
C GLU A 621 18.74 -26.08 -31.31
N ASN A 622 17.66 -26.80 -30.97
CA ASN A 622 16.27 -26.58 -31.38
C ASN A 622 15.34 -27.70 -30.85
N GLY A 623 14.05 -27.42 -30.68
CA GLY A 623 13.09 -28.28 -29.98
C GLY A 623 11.96 -28.91 -30.80
N SER A 624 11.33 -29.93 -30.20
CA SER A 624 9.93 -30.37 -30.35
C SER A 624 9.41 -30.91 -29.01
N LEU A 625 8.11 -30.75 -28.79
CA LEU A 625 7.45 -30.72 -27.48
C LEU A 625 6.86 -32.08 -27.05
N ASP A 626 6.98 -33.11 -27.88
CA ASP A 626 6.26 -34.38 -27.76
C ASP A 626 6.71 -35.25 -26.58
N ARG A 627 7.95 -35.08 -26.08
CA ARG A 627 8.45 -35.71 -24.83
C ARG A 627 8.68 -34.73 -23.68
N ALA A 628 8.26 -33.47 -23.85
CA ALA A 628 8.62 -32.40 -22.93
C ALA A 628 7.91 -32.53 -21.57
N ILE A 629 6.61 -32.84 -21.55
CA ILE A 629 5.82 -32.90 -20.31
C ILE A 629 6.42 -33.90 -19.32
N PHE A 630 6.82 -35.08 -19.80
CA PHE A 630 7.33 -36.16 -18.96
C PHE A 630 8.68 -35.82 -18.31
N GLY A 631 9.61 -35.26 -19.08
CA GLY A 631 10.91 -34.88 -18.54
C GLY A 631 10.84 -33.69 -17.58
N ILE A 632 9.94 -32.72 -17.81
CA ILE A 632 9.69 -31.61 -16.87
C ILE A 632 9.13 -32.16 -15.56
N ALA A 633 8.17 -33.09 -15.62
CA ALA A 633 7.62 -33.70 -14.44
C ALA A 633 8.70 -34.39 -13.60
N ARG A 634 9.61 -35.15 -14.25
CA ARG A 634 10.78 -35.76 -13.58
C ARG A 634 11.73 -34.72 -12.98
N GLY A 635 11.99 -33.62 -13.70
CA GLY A 635 12.81 -32.52 -13.20
C GLY A 635 12.23 -31.88 -11.93
N LEU A 636 10.91 -31.67 -11.88
CA LEU A 636 10.23 -31.15 -10.70
C LEU A 636 10.18 -32.17 -9.55
N THR A 637 9.94 -33.46 -9.84
CA THR A 637 10.04 -34.53 -8.83
C THR A 637 11.41 -34.51 -8.16
N TYR A 638 12.48 -34.38 -8.94
CA TYR A 638 13.83 -34.28 -8.40
C TYR A 638 13.99 -33.05 -7.46
N LEU A 639 13.54 -31.86 -7.89
CA LEU A 639 13.65 -30.63 -7.08
C LEU A 639 12.83 -30.67 -5.78
N HIS A 640 11.66 -31.32 -5.81
CA HIS A 640 10.71 -31.32 -4.70
C HIS A 640 10.92 -32.47 -3.71
N GLU A 641 11.34 -33.63 -4.22
CA GLU A 641 11.25 -34.92 -3.50
C GLU A 641 12.58 -35.69 -3.43
N GLU A 642 13.51 -35.53 -4.38
CA GLU A 642 14.76 -36.32 -4.42
C GLU A 642 16.01 -35.53 -4.03
N SER A 643 15.97 -34.20 -4.12
CA SER A 643 17.04 -33.30 -3.71
C SER A 643 17.18 -33.28 -2.18
N SER A 644 18.41 -33.19 -1.66
CA SER A 644 18.70 -33.12 -0.22
C SER A 644 18.14 -31.87 0.47
N VAL A 645 17.83 -30.84 -0.33
CA VAL A 645 17.10 -29.65 0.09
C VAL A 645 15.93 -29.47 -0.88
N ARG A 646 14.72 -29.23 -0.35
CA ARG A 646 13.55 -28.96 -1.20
C ARG A 646 13.70 -27.61 -1.88
N ILE A 647 13.63 -27.62 -3.21
CA ILE A 647 13.79 -26.44 -4.07
C ILE A 647 12.47 -26.19 -4.81
N VAL A 648 11.90 -25.00 -4.63
CA VAL A 648 10.70 -24.58 -5.40
C VAL A 648 11.13 -23.55 -6.44
N HIS A 649 10.83 -23.82 -7.70
CA HIS A 649 11.29 -23.07 -8.86
C HIS A 649 10.61 -21.70 -8.96
N ARG A 650 9.28 -21.64 -8.72
CA ARG A 650 8.40 -20.45 -8.72
C ARG A 650 8.15 -19.78 -10.06
N ASP A 651 8.88 -20.14 -11.11
CA ASP A 651 8.68 -19.60 -12.46
C ASP A 651 8.62 -20.70 -13.53
N ILE A 652 7.84 -21.75 -13.28
CA ILE A 652 7.57 -22.78 -14.29
C ILE A 652 6.61 -22.21 -15.33
N LYS A 653 7.05 -22.18 -16.59
CA LYS A 653 6.31 -21.68 -17.75
C LYS A 653 6.95 -22.18 -19.03
N ALA A 654 6.25 -22.07 -20.16
CA ALA A 654 6.73 -22.61 -21.44
C ALA A 654 8.08 -22.01 -21.87
N SER A 655 8.29 -20.71 -21.67
CA SER A 655 9.55 -20.03 -22.04
C SER A 655 10.75 -20.40 -21.17
N ASN A 656 10.55 -21.04 -20.03
CA ASN A 656 11.61 -21.51 -19.13
C ASN A 656 11.92 -23.01 -19.31
N VAL A 657 11.28 -23.66 -20.28
CA VAL A 657 11.56 -25.05 -20.66
C VAL A 657 12.31 -25.03 -21.98
N LEU A 658 13.56 -25.49 -21.96
CA LEU A 658 14.40 -25.59 -23.14
C LEU A 658 14.49 -27.05 -23.60
N LEU A 659 14.83 -27.27 -24.86
CA LEU A 659 14.90 -28.59 -25.46
C LEU A 659 16.26 -28.80 -26.09
N ASP A 660 16.91 -29.92 -25.78
CA ASP A 660 18.17 -30.30 -26.41
C ASP A 660 17.98 -30.98 -27.79
N THR A 661 19.09 -31.39 -28.41
CA THR A 661 19.10 -32.04 -29.73
C THR A 661 18.30 -33.33 -29.79
N ASP A 662 18.12 -34.00 -28.65
CA ASP A 662 17.34 -35.24 -28.52
C ASP A 662 15.89 -34.96 -28.10
N LEU A 663 15.47 -33.69 -28.12
CA LEU A 663 14.14 -33.20 -27.71
C LEU A 663 13.87 -33.51 -26.22
N THR A 664 14.93 -33.63 -25.42
CA THR A 664 14.82 -33.81 -23.97
C THR A 664 14.59 -32.45 -23.33
N PRO A 665 13.54 -32.29 -22.52
CA PRO A 665 13.23 -31.03 -21.87
C PRO A 665 14.18 -30.78 -20.68
N LYS A 666 14.60 -29.53 -20.57
CA LYS A 666 15.42 -29.01 -19.47
C LYS A 666 14.80 -27.75 -18.87
N ILE A 667 14.51 -27.79 -17.57
CA ILE A 667 14.01 -26.64 -16.82
C ILE A 667 15.17 -25.65 -16.61
N SER A 668 14.89 -24.38 -16.88
CA SER A 668 15.84 -23.26 -16.81
C SER A 668 15.29 -22.11 -15.98
N ASP A 669 16.15 -21.12 -15.69
CA ASP A 669 15.83 -19.88 -14.98
C ASP A 669 15.47 -20.03 -13.49
N PHE A 670 16.48 -20.42 -12.70
CA PHE A 670 16.37 -20.57 -11.24
C PHE A 670 16.52 -19.26 -10.47
N GLY A 671 16.47 -18.10 -11.13
CA GLY A 671 16.69 -16.79 -10.50
C GLY A 671 15.66 -16.46 -9.40
N LEU A 672 14.48 -17.07 -9.44
CA LEU A 672 13.45 -16.91 -8.39
C LEU A 672 13.40 -18.07 -7.39
N ALA A 673 14.18 -19.13 -7.61
CA ALA A 673 14.10 -20.37 -6.86
C ALA A 673 14.29 -20.16 -5.35
N LYS A 674 13.64 -21.00 -4.55
CA LYS A 674 13.68 -20.90 -3.10
C LYS A 674 13.96 -22.27 -2.46
N LEU A 675 14.98 -22.30 -1.62
CA LEU A 675 15.34 -23.45 -0.81
C LEU A 675 14.63 -23.37 0.55
N TYR A 676 14.07 -24.48 1.04
CA TYR A 676 13.58 -24.58 2.42
C TYR A 676 13.62 -26.00 2.99
N ASP A 677 13.63 -26.07 4.32
CA ASP A 677 13.70 -27.30 5.12
C ASP A 677 12.44 -28.17 4.95
N GLU A 678 12.63 -29.47 4.73
CA GLU A 678 11.59 -30.49 4.53
C GLU A 678 10.52 -30.52 5.63
N LYS A 679 10.86 -30.08 6.86
CA LYS A 679 9.93 -30.06 8.00
C LYS A 679 8.88 -28.96 7.92
N LYS A 680 8.98 -28.02 6.97
CA LYS A 680 8.04 -26.90 6.81
C LYS A 680 6.98 -27.22 5.75
N THR A 681 5.72 -26.93 6.07
CA THR A 681 4.58 -27.12 5.14
C THR A 681 4.48 -26.02 4.08
N HIS A 682 5.02 -24.84 4.36
CA HIS A 682 5.07 -23.69 3.45
C HIS A 682 6.13 -22.67 3.89
N VAL A 683 6.45 -21.74 2.99
CA VAL A 683 7.34 -20.61 3.20
C VAL A 683 6.58 -19.32 2.90
N SER A 684 6.42 -18.45 3.90
CA SER A 684 5.87 -17.11 3.67
C SER A 684 6.93 -16.23 3.02
N THR A 685 6.71 -15.83 1.77
CA THR A 685 7.67 -15.04 0.99
C THR A 685 6.96 -14.05 0.08
N ARG A 686 7.70 -13.01 -0.36
CA ARG A 686 7.19 -12.05 -1.35
C ARG A 686 6.77 -12.80 -2.61
N ILE A 687 5.61 -12.44 -3.14
CA ILE A 687 5.09 -13.01 -4.39
C ILE A 687 6.03 -12.64 -5.54
N ALA A 688 6.50 -13.66 -6.26
CA ALA A 688 7.27 -13.52 -7.49
C ALA A 688 7.02 -14.75 -8.37
N GLY A 689 6.95 -14.53 -9.68
CA GLY A 689 6.61 -15.51 -10.71
C GLY A 689 5.80 -14.84 -11.82
N THR A 690 5.44 -15.61 -12.85
CA THR A 690 4.74 -15.09 -14.02
C THR A 690 3.22 -15.16 -13.85
N MET A 691 2.52 -14.04 -14.09
CA MET A 691 1.05 -13.96 -14.04
C MET A 691 0.42 -15.01 -14.97
N GLY A 692 -0.65 -15.69 -14.53
CA GLY A 692 -1.26 -16.81 -15.25
C GLY A 692 -0.72 -18.20 -14.86
N TYR A 693 0.50 -18.28 -14.30
CA TYR A 693 1.07 -19.51 -13.74
C TYR A 693 1.11 -19.51 -12.21
N LEU A 694 0.80 -18.38 -11.57
CA LEU A 694 0.81 -18.25 -10.12
C LEU A 694 -0.34 -19.02 -9.47
N ALA A 695 -0.01 -19.89 -8.52
CA ALA A 695 -1.01 -20.59 -7.73
C ALA A 695 -1.83 -19.62 -6.85
N PRO A 696 -3.16 -19.81 -6.71
CA PRO A 696 -4.04 -18.88 -5.99
C PRO A 696 -3.63 -18.63 -4.53
N GLU A 697 -3.30 -19.67 -3.77
CA GLU A 697 -2.87 -19.54 -2.38
C GLU A 697 -1.58 -18.74 -2.24
N TYR A 698 -0.69 -18.89 -3.22
CA TYR A 698 0.59 -18.20 -3.22
C TYR A 698 0.39 -16.73 -3.58
N ALA A 699 -0.43 -16.44 -4.59
CA ALA A 699 -0.78 -15.08 -5.00
C ALA A 699 -1.62 -14.31 -3.95
N MET A 700 -2.50 -15.00 -3.21
CA MET A 700 -3.40 -14.36 -2.25
C MET A 700 -2.81 -14.23 -0.84
N ARG A 701 -1.98 -15.19 -0.40
CA ARG A 701 -1.48 -15.26 0.98
C ARG A 701 0.05 -15.17 1.09
N GLY A 702 0.78 -15.23 -0.02
CA GLY A 702 2.25 -15.31 -0.02
C GLY A 702 2.79 -16.64 0.54
N HIS A 703 1.94 -17.66 0.68
CA HIS A 703 2.32 -18.99 1.18
C HIS A 703 2.85 -19.82 0.03
N LEU A 704 4.16 -20.06 0.00
CA LEU A 704 4.82 -20.84 -1.04
C LEU A 704 5.07 -22.28 -0.58
N SER A 705 4.70 -23.26 -1.40
CA SER A 705 5.11 -24.66 -1.26
C SER A 705 5.42 -25.26 -2.63
N GLU A 706 5.87 -26.52 -2.68
CA GLU A 706 6.08 -27.24 -3.94
C GLU A 706 4.81 -27.34 -4.80
N LYS A 707 3.64 -27.25 -4.17
CA LYS A 707 2.34 -27.23 -4.86
C LYS A 707 2.12 -25.99 -5.73
N ALA A 708 2.90 -24.93 -5.54
CA ALA A 708 2.89 -23.79 -6.45
C ALA A 708 3.48 -24.14 -7.82
N ASP A 709 4.57 -24.91 -7.84
CA ASP A 709 5.17 -25.42 -9.08
C ASP A 709 4.25 -26.47 -9.74
N VAL A 710 3.57 -27.31 -8.96
CA VAL A 710 2.56 -28.26 -9.48
C VAL A 710 1.45 -27.52 -10.23
N PHE A 711 0.95 -26.41 -9.67
CA PHE A 711 -0.05 -25.59 -10.33
C PHE A 711 0.45 -25.01 -11.65
N ALA A 712 1.63 -24.40 -11.64
CA ALA A 712 2.27 -23.83 -12.81
C ALA A 712 2.53 -24.89 -13.90
N PHE A 713 2.92 -26.11 -13.50
CA PHE A 713 3.07 -27.26 -14.39
C PHE A 713 1.74 -27.68 -15.04
N GLY A 714 0.63 -27.66 -14.29
CA GLY A 714 -0.70 -27.92 -14.86
C GLY A 714 -1.09 -26.91 -15.94
N VAL A 715 -0.80 -25.63 -15.75
CA VAL A 715 -1.02 -24.59 -16.77
C VAL A 715 -0.14 -24.84 -18.00
N LEU A 716 1.13 -25.17 -17.79
CA LEU A 716 2.08 -25.51 -18.86
C LEU A 716 1.64 -26.74 -19.68
N MET A 717 1.06 -27.75 -19.04
CA MET A 717 0.49 -28.91 -19.74
C MET A 717 -0.66 -28.50 -20.65
N LEU A 718 -1.55 -27.63 -20.19
CA LEU A 718 -2.64 -27.12 -21.03
C LEU A 718 -2.11 -26.31 -22.21
N GLU A 719 -1.10 -25.46 -22.00
CA GLU A 719 -0.47 -24.70 -23.09
C GLU A 719 0.14 -25.61 -24.15
N THR A 720 0.79 -26.69 -23.69
CA THR A 720 1.41 -27.70 -24.55
C THR A 720 0.37 -28.41 -25.40
N VAL A 721 -0.72 -28.88 -24.78
CA VAL A 721 -1.81 -29.59 -25.50
C VAL A 721 -2.56 -28.66 -26.43
N ALA A 722 -2.78 -27.40 -26.03
CA ALA A 722 -3.58 -26.44 -26.80
C ALA A 722 -2.80 -25.71 -27.89
N GLY A 723 -1.47 -25.83 -27.93
CA GLY A 723 -0.62 -25.12 -28.89
C GLY A 723 -0.72 -23.59 -28.79
N ARG A 724 -1.14 -23.06 -27.62
CA ARG A 724 -1.37 -21.62 -27.42
C ARG A 724 -0.97 -21.18 -26.01
N SER A 725 -0.63 -19.89 -25.89
CA SER A 725 -0.32 -19.22 -24.62
C SER A 725 -1.51 -19.27 -23.64
N ASN A 726 -1.23 -19.27 -22.33
CA ASN A 726 -2.23 -19.28 -21.26
C ASN A 726 -3.17 -18.07 -21.29
N THR A 727 -2.74 -16.98 -21.92
CA THR A 727 -3.48 -15.73 -22.11
C THR A 727 -3.37 -15.31 -23.56
N ASN A 728 -4.51 -15.03 -24.18
CA ASN A 728 -4.56 -14.49 -25.53
C ASN A 728 -5.71 -13.48 -25.66
N ASN A 729 -5.38 -12.19 -25.58
CA ASN A 729 -6.32 -11.08 -25.64
C ASN A 729 -6.92 -10.84 -27.05
N SER A 730 -6.50 -11.62 -28.07
CA SER A 730 -7.08 -11.55 -29.43
C SER A 730 -8.27 -12.49 -29.64
N LEU A 731 -8.60 -13.32 -28.63
CA LEU A 731 -9.71 -14.27 -28.68
C LEU A 731 -10.98 -13.70 -28.04
N GLU A 732 -12.12 -14.32 -28.31
CA GLU A 732 -13.39 -14.04 -27.64
C GLU A 732 -13.24 -14.12 -26.11
N GLU A 733 -14.02 -13.32 -25.38
CA GLU A 733 -13.91 -13.12 -23.93
C GLU A 733 -13.85 -14.44 -23.12
N SER A 734 -14.65 -15.43 -23.53
CA SER A 734 -14.69 -16.77 -22.92
C SER A 734 -13.46 -17.67 -23.21
N LYS A 735 -12.56 -17.25 -24.08
CA LYS A 735 -11.36 -17.98 -24.53
C LYS A 735 -10.06 -17.27 -24.19
N ILE A 736 -10.11 -16.07 -23.60
CA ILE A 736 -8.92 -15.27 -23.25
C ILE A 736 -8.00 -16.05 -22.31
N TYR A 737 -8.56 -16.70 -21.29
CA TYR A 737 -7.83 -17.50 -20.31
C TYR A 737 -7.92 -18.99 -20.65
N LEU A 738 -6.79 -19.63 -20.92
CA LEU A 738 -6.72 -21.04 -21.34
C LEU A 738 -7.30 -22.00 -20.30
N LEU A 739 -7.01 -21.78 -19.01
CA LEU A 739 -7.48 -22.65 -17.95
C LEU A 739 -9.02 -22.62 -17.83
N GLU A 740 -9.64 -21.44 -17.94
CA GLU A 740 -11.10 -21.29 -17.88
C GLU A 740 -11.78 -21.96 -19.09
N TRP A 741 -11.23 -21.75 -20.28
CA TRP A 741 -11.73 -22.39 -21.50
C TRP A 741 -11.63 -23.92 -21.45
N ALA A 742 -10.51 -24.46 -20.98
CA ALA A 742 -10.30 -25.90 -20.81
C ALA A 742 -11.29 -26.51 -19.80
N TRP A 743 -11.54 -25.82 -18.68
CA TRP A 743 -12.56 -26.23 -17.71
C TRP A 743 -13.97 -26.27 -18.31
N GLY A 744 -14.37 -25.24 -19.05
CA GLY A 744 -15.68 -25.22 -19.70
C GLY A 744 -15.87 -26.34 -20.72
N LEU A 745 -14.83 -26.65 -21.50
CA LEU A 745 -14.86 -27.78 -22.43
C LEU A 745 -14.92 -29.14 -21.73
N TYR A 746 -14.21 -29.30 -20.61
CA TYR A 746 -14.28 -30.51 -19.79
C TYR A 746 -15.67 -30.73 -19.19
N GLU A 747 -16.29 -29.67 -18.64
CA GLU A 747 -17.66 -29.73 -18.08
C GLU A 747 -18.72 -30.12 -19.13
N MET A 748 -18.50 -29.75 -20.40
CA MET A 748 -19.38 -30.11 -21.52
C MET A 748 -19.10 -31.51 -22.09
N GLY A 749 -18.15 -32.28 -21.52
CA GLY A 749 -17.73 -33.57 -22.06
C GLY A 749 -16.96 -33.48 -23.38
N GLN A 750 -16.38 -32.31 -23.68
CA GLN A 750 -15.71 -31.98 -24.94
C GLN A 750 -14.23 -31.59 -24.73
N ALA A 751 -13.58 -32.15 -23.72
CA ALA A 751 -12.20 -31.80 -23.33
C ALA A 751 -11.19 -31.85 -24.50
N LEU A 752 -11.34 -32.83 -25.41
CA LEU A 752 -10.47 -32.99 -26.58
C LEU A 752 -10.49 -31.79 -27.55
N ARG A 753 -11.49 -30.90 -27.47
CA ARG A 753 -11.51 -29.67 -28.28
C ARG A 753 -10.46 -28.65 -27.85
N VAL A 754 -9.79 -28.85 -26.71
CA VAL A 754 -8.65 -28.04 -26.27
C VAL A 754 -7.42 -28.32 -27.14
N VAL A 755 -7.29 -29.53 -27.71
CA VAL A 755 -6.10 -29.98 -28.44
C VAL A 755 -5.82 -29.09 -29.64
N ASP A 756 -4.54 -28.77 -29.86
CA ASP A 756 -4.06 -27.92 -30.94
C ASP A 756 -4.61 -28.39 -32.30
N PRO A 757 -5.38 -27.55 -33.02
CA PRO A 757 -5.90 -27.87 -34.34
C PRO A 757 -4.83 -28.21 -35.40
N CYS A 758 -3.57 -27.85 -35.16
CA CYS A 758 -2.44 -28.18 -36.03
C CYS A 758 -2.01 -29.66 -35.93
N LEU A 759 -2.40 -30.37 -34.87
CA LEU A 759 -2.14 -31.80 -34.69
C LEU A 759 -3.10 -32.62 -35.56
N LYS A 760 -2.59 -33.16 -36.67
CA LYS A 760 -3.37 -33.97 -37.62
C LYS A 760 -3.71 -35.36 -37.10
N GLU A 761 -2.83 -35.95 -36.29
CA GLU A 761 -2.97 -37.28 -35.69
C GLU A 761 -2.45 -37.23 -34.26
N PHE A 762 -3.22 -37.74 -33.29
CA PHE A 762 -2.83 -37.88 -31.89
C PHE A 762 -3.65 -38.99 -31.22
N ASP A 763 -3.14 -39.56 -30.12
CA ASP A 763 -3.88 -40.52 -29.31
C ASP A 763 -4.88 -39.78 -28.40
N GLU A 764 -6.18 -39.96 -28.66
CA GLU A 764 -7.25 -39.31 -27.90
C GLU A 764 -7.25 -39.69 -26.42
N LYS A 765 -6.90 -40.94 -26.08
CA LYS A 765 -6.86 -41.40 -24.69
C LYS A 765 -5.70 -40.75 -23.95
N GLU A 766 -4.55 -40.64 -24.60
CA GLU A 766 -3.39 -39.96 -24.05
C GLU A 766 -3.65 -38.45 -23.87
N ALA A 767 -4.20 -37.79 -24.89
CA ALA A 767 -4.54 -36.38 -24.82
C ALA A 767 -5.58 -36.09 -23.72
N PHE A 768 -6.63 -36.90 -23.62
CA PHE A 768 -7.63 -36.77 -22.56
C PHE A 768 -7.01 -36.97 -21.17
N ARG A 769 -6.14 -37.98 -21.01
CA ARG A 769 -5.41 -38.25 -19.76
C ARG A 769 -4.56 -37.05 -19.35
N VAL A 770 -3.80 -36.45 -20.28
CA VAL A 770 -2.96 -35.26 -20.03
C VAL A 770 -3.82 -34.08 -19.60
N ILE A 771 -4.96 -33.84 -20.26
CA ILE A 771 -5.89 -32.75 -19.88
C ILE A 771 -6.41 -32.97 -18.46
N CYS A 772 -6.87 -34.17 -18.11
CA CYS A 772 -7.34 -34.47 -16.76
C CYS A 772 -6.26 -34.22 -15.70
N ILE A 773 -5.04 -34.72 -15.93
CA ILE A 773 -3.90 -34.48 -15.02
C ILE A 773 -3.63 -32.98 -14.85
N ALA A 774 -3.72 -32.19 -15.93
CA ALA A 774 -3.54 -30.75 -15.86
C ALA A 774 -4.62 -30.06 -15.00
N LEU A 775 -5.88 -30.49 -15.11
CA LEU A 775 -6.99 -29.98 -14.28
C LEU A 775 -6.86 -30.40 -12.81
N LEU A 776 -6.31 -31.58 -12.51
CA LEU A 776 -5.93 -32.02 -11.17
C LEU A 776 -4.79 -31.17 -10.57
N CYS A 777 -3.80 -30.83 -11.39
CA CYS A 777 -2.67 -30.00 -10.96
C CYS A 777 -3.10 -28.54 -10.68
N THR A 778 -4.16 -28.05 -11.32
CA THR A 778 -4.65 -26.66 -11.20
C THR A 778 -5.79 -26.46 -10.19
N GLN A 779 -6.01 -27.42 -9.28
CA GLN A 779 -7.01 -27.28 -8.21
C GLN A 779 -6.76 -26.07 -7.31
N GLY A 780 -7.83 -25.47 -6.78
CA GLY A 780 -7.74 -24.28 -5.91
C GLY A 780 -7.06 -24.55 -4.56
N SER A 781 -7.28 -25.74 -3.99
CA SER A 781 -6.58 -26.15 -2.76
C SER A 781 -5.27 -26.87 -3.09
N PRO A 782 -4.13 -26.46 -2.50
CA PRO A 782 -2.85 -27.17 -2.64
C PRO A 782 -2.89 -28.63 -2.21
N HIS A 783 -3.79 -28.97 -1.28
CA HIS A 783 -3.93 -30.32 -0.73
C HIS A 783 -4.61 -31.27 -1.73
N GLN A 784 -5.39 -30.74 -2.67
CA GLN A 784 -6.04 -31.51 -3.73
C GLN A 784 -5.11 -31.75 -4.92
N ARG A 785 -4.01 -30.99 -5.03
CA ARG A 785 -3.02 -31.19 -6.09
C ARG A 785 -2.14 -32.40 -5.79
N PRO A 786 -1.86 -33.28 -6.76
CA PRO A 786 -0.95 -34.41 -6.58
C PRO A 786 0.51 -33.95 -6.34
N PRO A 787 1.35 -34.73 -5.65
CA PRO A 787 2.80 -34.54 -5.70
C PRO A 787 3.35 -34.87 -7.10
N MET A 788 4.51 -34.34 -7.46
CA MET A 788 5.06 -34.49 -8.82
C MET A 788 5.42 -35.94 -9.15
N SER A 789 5.90 -36.73 -8.18
CA SER A 789 6.08 -38.19 -8.38
C SER A 789 4.79 -38.91 -8.79
N ARG A 790 3.65 -38.54 -8.20
CA ARG A 790 2.34 -39.09 -8.59
C ARG A 790 1.91 -38.60 -9.97
N VAL A 791 2.23 -37.36 -10.34
CA VAL A 791 2.00 -36.84 -11.70
C VAL A 791 2.79 -37.65 -12.73
N VAL A 792 4.06 -37.96 -12.45
CA VAL A 792 4.88 -38.84 -13.31
C VAL A 792 4.25 -40.21 -13.47
N ALA A 793 3.76 -40.83 -12.39
CA ALA A 793 3.10 -42.14 -12.43
C ALA A 793 1.76 -42.13 -13.20
N MET A 794 1.00 -41.03 -13.13
CA MET A 794 -0.21 -40.86 -13.93
C MET A 794 0.10 -40.68 -15.42
N LEU A 795 1.20 -39.97 -15.75
CA LEU A 795 1.65 -39.79 -17.14
C LEU A 795 2.17 -41.09 -17.77
N THR A 796 2.86 -41.94 -17.01
CA THR A 796 3.28 -43.28 -17.49
C THR A 796 2.11 -44.25 -17.62
N GLY A 797 0.99 -44.00 -16.94
CA GLY A 797 -0.14 -44.91 -16.88
C GLY A 797 -0.01 -45.98 -15.80
N ASP A 798 0.91 -45.80 -14.85
CA ASP A 798 1.08 -46.71 -13.71
C ASP A 798 0.00 -46.50 -12.63
N VAL A 799 -0.66 -45.33 -12.65
CA VAL A 799 -1.74 -44.96 -11.71
C VAL A 799 -2.89 -44.34 -12.48
N ASP A 800 -4.12 -44.77 -12.17
CA ASP A 800 -5.33 -44.19 -12.74
C ASP A 800 -5.52 -42.73 -12.33
N VAL A 801 -6.00 -41.92 -13.28
CA VAL A 801 -6.31 -40.52 -13.06
C VAL A 801 -7.68 -40.42 -12.38
N ALA A 802 -7.72 -39.89 -11.16
CA ALA A 802 -8.98 -39.65 -10.45
C ALA A 802 -9.87 -38.67 -11.22
N GLU A 803 -11.18 -38.87 -11.21
CA GLU A 803 -12.11 -37.91 -11.83
C GLU A 803 -11.96 -36.53 -11.18
N VAL A 804 -11.83 -35.50 -12.02
CA VAL A 804 -11.72 -34.13 -11.55
C VAL A 804 -13.13 -33.57 -11.36
N VAL A 805 -13.63 -33.62 -10.13
CA VAL A 805 -15.07 -33.42 -9.83
C VAL A 805 -15.45 -31.95 -9.62
N THR A 806 -14.48 -31.08 -9.32
CA THR A 806 -14.77 -29.69 -8.91
C THR A 806 -13.98 -28.65 -9.69
N LYS A 807 -14.71 -27.71 -10.32
CA LYS A 807 -14.14 -26.48 -10.87
C LYS A 807 -13.59 -25.61 -9.72
N PRO A 808 -12.36 -25.09 -9.84
CA PRO A 808 -11.80 -24.25 -8.79
C PRO A 808 -12.58 -22.94 -8.58
N SER A 809 -12.90 -22.61 -7.32
CA SER A 809 -13.75 -21.47 -6.94
C SER A 809 -13.21 -20.09 -7.36
N TYR A 810 -11.89 -19.97 -7.57
CA TYR A 810 -11.25 -18.73 -8.00
C TYR A 810 -11.51 -18.40 -9.48
N ILE A 811 -12.01 -19.35 -10.27
CA ILE A 811 -12.38 -19.15 -11.68
C ILE A 811 -13.77 -18.46 -11.77
N THR A 812 -14.68 -18.76 -10.85
CA THR A 812 -16.06 -18.21 -10.85
C THR A 812 -16.18 -16.74 -10.39
N GLU A 813 -15.15 -16.17 -9.75
CA GLU A 813 -15.21 -14.81 -9.18
C GLU A 813 -14.85 -13.68 -10.17
N TRP A 814 -14.30 -14.01 -11.34
CA TRP A 814 -13.97 -13.00 -12.37
C TRP A 814 -15.18 -12.50 -13.15
N GLN A 815 -16.31 -13.22 -13.13
CA GLN A 815 -17.55 -12.87 -13.82
C GLN A 815 -18.45 -11.87 -13.06
N LEU A 816 -18.02 -11.33 -11.91
CA LEU A 816 -18.78 -10.35 -11.13
C LEU A 816 -18.22 -8.91 -11.21
N ARG A 817 -17.24 -8.66 -12.08
CA ARG A 817 -16.70 -7.32 -12.32
C ARG A 817 -16.57 -7.03 -13.82
N ASP A 818 -17.69 -7.05 -14.53
CA ASP A 818 -18.01 -6.03 -15.54
C ASP A 818 -19.41 -6.29 -16.14
N GLY A 819 -20.20 -5.22 -16.28
CA GLY A 819 -21.46 -5.23 -17.03
C GLY A 819 -22.74 -5.31 -16.19
N GLY A 820 -23.38 -4.16 -15.96
CA GLY A 820 -24.62 -4.05 -15.19
C GLY A 820 -25.84 -4.71 -15.82
N SER A 821 -26.63 -5.37 -14.98
CA SER A 821 -28.09 -5.24 -14.90
C SER A 821 -28.58 -5.97 -13.66
N SER A 822 -29.42 -5.27 -12.90
CA SER A 822 -30.13 -5.82 -11.75
C SER A 822 -31.04 -6.98 -12.16
N SER A 823 -30.84 -8.14 -11.56
CA SER A 823 -31.94 -9.06 -11.23
C SER A 823 -31.53 -9.96 -10.09
N TYR A 824 -32.21 -9.78 -8.96
CA TYR A 824 -32.20 -10.71 -7.83
C TYR A 824 -32.58 -12.11 -8.32
N THR A 825 -31.70 -13.09 -8.11
CA THR A 825 -32.09 -14.50 -8.07
C THR A 825 -31.50 -15.11 -6.82
N THR A 826 -32.33 -15.19 -5.79
CA THR A 826 -32.16 -16.04 -4.60
C THR A 826 -32.10 -17.50 -5.04
N SER A 827 -30.92 -18.12 -4.99
CA SER A 827 -30.82 -19.59 -5.05
C SER A 827 -31.03 -20.16 -3.66
N SER A 828 -32.25 -20.66 -3.46
CA SER A 828 -32.68 -21.48 -2.34
C SER A 828 -31.81 -22.74 -2.21
N TYR A 829 -31.31 -22.99 -1.00
CA TYR A 829 -30.78 -24.29 -0.59
C TYR A 829 -31.91 -25.32 -0.59
N ALA A 830 -31.88 -26.25 -1.54
CA ALA A 830 -32.68 -27.47 -1.50
C ALA A 830 -31.90 -28.54 -0.73
N GLY A 831 -32.32 -28.77 0.52
CA GLY A 831 -31.91 -29.95 1.30
C GLY A 831 -32.82 -31.15 0.98
N SER A 832 -32.20 -32.27 0.65
CA SER A 832 -32.73 -33.63 0.68
C SER A 832 -31.97 -34.35 1.79
N SER A 833 -32.51 -35.19 2.68
CA SER A 833 -33.80 -35.84 2.87
C SER A 833 -33.68 -36.61 4.19
N ASN A 834 -34.73 -36.62 5.04
CA ASN A 834 -35.39 -37.87 5.43
C ASN A 834 -36.62 -37.63 6.33
N PRO A 835 -37.61 -38.53 6.27
CA PRO A 835 -38.94 -38.35 6.86
C PRO A 835 -39.08 -39.09 8.20
N GLU A 836 -39.99 -38.63 9.08
CA GLU A 836 -41.01 -39.47 9.73
C GLU A 836 -41.83 -38.75 10.82
N PHE A 837 -43.12 -39.15 10.88
CA PHE A 837 -44.05 -39.15 12.01
C PHE A 837 -44.80 -37.87 12.48
N SER A 838 -46.04 -37.77 12.01
CA SER A 838 -47.29 -37.86 12.80
C SER A 838 -47.87 -36.69 13.61
N ARG A 839 -49.06 -36.26 13.13
CA ARG A 839 -50.34 -35.95 13.82
C ARG A 839 -50.41 -34.89 14.95
N GLN A 840 -51.25 -33.87 14.71
CA GLN A 840 -52.51 -33.45 15.42
C GLN A 840 -52.71 -31.94 15.18
N ARG A 841 -53.66 -31.47 14.35
CA ARG A 841 -55.10 -31.17 14.57
C ARG A 841 -55.45 -30.51 15.92
N GLU A 842 -55.81 -29.22 15.84
CA GLU A 842 -56.95 -28.52 16.49
C GLU A 842 -57.06 -27.14 15.76
N THR A 843 -58.09 -26.77 14.96
CA THR A 843 -59.49 -26.34 15.24
C THR A 843 -59.61 -25.33 16.39
N ASN A 844 -60.25 -24.16 16.34
CA ASN A 844 -61.00 -23.38 15.34
C ASN A 844 -61.24 -21.95 15.97
N PRO A 845 -62.15 -21.05 15.52
CA PRO A 845 -61.85 -19.62 15.26
C PRO A 845 -62.63 -18.67 16.18
N LEU A 846 -62.56 -17.34 15.95
CA LEU A 846 -63.68 -16.42 16.19
C LEU A 846 -63.50 -15.10 15.42
N ALA A 847 -64.63 -14.58 14.95
CA ALA A 847 -64.83 -13.60 13.90
C ALA A 847 -65.27 -12.23 14.43
N GLN A 848 -65.63 -11.35 13.48
CA GLN A 848 -66.36 -10.06 13.56
C GLN A 848 -65.45 -8.82 13.58
N SER A 849 -65.71 -7.73 12.85
CA SER A 849 -66.78 -7.35 11.92
C SER A 849 -66.34 -6.06 11.19
N SER A 850 -66.78 -5.89 9.94
CA SER A 850 -66.74 -4.60 9.23
C SER A 850 -67.90 -3.69 9.67
N PRO A 851 -67.89 -2.39 9.33
CA PRO A 851 -68.62 -2.02 8.11
C PRO A 851 -67.94 -0.95 7.24
N THR A 852 -68.29 -1.05 5.97
CA THR A 852 -68.00 -0.23 4.80
C THR A 852 -68.66 1.15 4.87
N ILE A 853 -67.96 2.22 4.45
CA ILE A 853 -68.59 3.42 3.86
C ILE A 853 -67.85 3.84 2.58
N THR A 854 -68.70 4.14 1.61
CA THR A 854 -68.70 4.52 0.19
C THR A 854 -67.65 5.50 -0.40
N LYS A 855 -67.39 5.24 -1.70
CA LYS A 855 -66.79 6.06 -2.79
C LYS A 855 -67.27 7.53 -2.87
N ALA A 856 -66.43 8.46 -3.36
CA ALA A 856 -66.43 8.94 -4.77
C ALA A 856 -65.67 10.27 -5.03
N SER A 857 -65.03 10.31 -6.22
CA SER A 857 -64.66 11.42 -7.13
C SER A 857 -63.84 12.62 -6.62
N LEU A 858 -62.62 12.88 -7.12
CA LEU A 858 -62.27 13.45 -8.44
C LEU A 858 -63.06 14.72 -8.80
N VAL A 859 -62.43 15.87 -8.57
CA VAL A 859 -62.76 17.16 -9.20
C VAL A 859 -61.50 17.64 -9.90
N GLY A 860 -61.61 17.85 -11.21
CA GLY A 860 -60.69 18.68 -11.96
C GLY A 860 -61.18 20.12 -11.96
N ARG A 861 -60.34 21.03 -11.48
CA ARG A 861 -59.92 22.26 -12.17
C ARG A 861 -58.78 22.89 -11.40
#